data_AF-A0A929JU01-F1
#
_entry.id   AF-A0A929JU01-F1
#
_cell.length_a   1.000
_cell.length_b   1.000
_cell.length_c   1.000
_cell.angle_alpha   90.00
_cell.angle_beta   90.00
_cell.angle_gamma   90.00
#
_symmetry.space_group_name_H-M   'P 1'
#
loop_
_entity.id
_entity.type
_entity.pdbx_description
1 polymer ?
#
loop_
_entity_poly.entity_id
_entity_poly.type
_entity_poly.pdbx_seq_one_letter_code
_entity_poly.pdbx_strand_id
1 'polypeptide(L)'
;MKQILQNLKTGKMEVADLPCPQAGQGSVLIRTRASLISAGTERMLVEFSKANLIQKARRQPEKVRQVLDKIRTDGLVPTLEAVFRKLDEPLPLGYCNVGRVTEVGGQRSERQKSDVRCRKSEVRVDNHEPRTTNYLEDRGQGIEGLKVGDRVVSNGPHAEVVCVPRNLCAKIPDGVTDEQAAFTVLGSIALQGMRLAAPTFGEKFMVFGMGLIGLLTVRLLQANGCEVLAVDLNAERLKLAEAFGAQTVNISAGGDPVAGAMAGTGGKGVDGVLITASARTDEIMHQAAEACRKRGRIVLVGVVGLNLRRSDFYEKEITFQVSCSYGPGRYDEKYEQDGQDYPIGYVRWTEQRNFEAVLGALEAGRLRVDEMITHRYPFEEAEKAYEKIQKDSSALGVILEYGGGKEGPQITQITQKGEDDLTADERRLTQISENTIRVHQRVSAAESKVTIGLIGAGNFTGAVLLPALKKTGVRFQAIASSGGVTGTHLGKKFGFEESTTDTERIFEDKEINTVFVTTRHNSHARFVMEALEAGKHVFVEKPLCMNEEELEGIKTAYQPSGIRPQTSDFRSPTSDCRHLMVGYNRRFSPHTIKIKELLAGRAEPLCMNMTVNAGIIPQDHWIHDPEVGGGRIVGEGCHFIDLMVSLTGSMVQSVSACMAGDGFAVRTDKMSIVLGFADGSVGTVNYFANGSKSYPKEMLEVFSEGRVLRMENFRITLGYGFKGFKRFRTLRQDKGHNAEVAAFVERIAAGGEALIPFEQLENVTRAGFAAVESARERQTVIL
;
A
#
# COMPACT_ATOMS: atom_id res chain seq x y z
N MET A 1 -11.21 -14.68 -9.97
CA MET A 1 -12.06 -14.49 -8.77
C MET A 1 -12.89 -13.21 -8.86
N LYS A 2 -13.94 -13.08 -8.06
CA LYS A 2 -14.76 -11.87 -7.93
C LYS A 2 -14.57 -11.15 -6.59
N GLN A 3 -14.70 -9.83 -6.60
CA GLN A 3 -14.60 -8.98 -5.40
C GLN A 3 -15.50 -7.76 -5.49
N ILE A 4 -16.02 -7.30 -4.35
CA ILE A 4 -16.85 -6.10 -4.28
C ILE A 4 -15.96 -4.85 -4.21
N LEU A 5 -16.12 -3.96 -5.19
CA LEU A 5 -15.41 -2.69 -5.27
C LEU A 5 -16.41 -1.52 -5.28
N GLN A 6 -15.99 -0.41 -4.69
CA GLN A 6 -16.70 0.86 -4.68
C GLN A 6 -15.86 1.93 -5.38
N ASN A 7 -16.42 2.56 -6.41
CA ASN A 7 -15.77 3.68 -7.07
C ASN A 7 -16.05 4.98 -6.28
N LEU A 8 -15.01 5.62 -5.74
CA LEU A 8 -15.15 6.83 -4.93
C LEU A 8 -15.52 8.07 -5.74
N LYS A 9 -15.31 8.08 -7.06
CA LYS A 9 -15.62 9.20 -7.95
C LYS A 9 -17.09 9.20 -8.34
N THR A 10 -17.62 8.04 -8.73
CA THR A 10 -18.99 7.89 -9.25
C THR A 10 -19.98 7.42 -8.18
N GLY A 11 -19.51 6.83 -7.09
CA GLY A 11 -20.39 6.19 -6.11
C GLY A 11 -20.98 4.86 -6.58
N LYS A 12 -20.56 4.35 -7.76
CA LYS A 12 -20.99 3.06 -8.29
C LYS A 12 -20.26 1.91 -7.56
N MET A 13 -21.04 0.91 -7.17
CA MET A 13 -20.55 -0.38 -6.68
C MET A 13 -20.50 -1.37 -7.86
N GLU A 14 -19.54 -2.29 -7.84
CA GLU A 14 -19.48 -3.40 -8.79
C GLU A 14 -18.93 -4.66 -8.13
N VAL A 15 -19.38 -5.82 -8.60
CA VAL A 15 -18.72 -7.11 -8.38
C VAL A 15 -17.73 -7.30 -9.53
N ALA A 16 -16.46 -7.01 -9.28
CA ALA A 16 -15.42 -7.01 -10.31
C ALA A 16 -14.74 -8.38 -10.42
N ASP A 17 -14.54 -8.85 -11.66
CA ASP A 17 -13.63 -9.96 -11.96
C ASP A 17 -12.17 -9.47 -11.84
N LEU A 18 -11.37 -10.20 -11.06
CA LEU A 18 -9.99 -9.92 -10.72
C LEU A 18 -9.15 -11.21 -10.81
N PRO A 19 -7.84 -11.10 -11.10
CA PRO A 19 -6.94 -12.23 -10.96
C PRO A 19 -6.82 -12.63 -9.48
N CYS A 20 -6.74 -13.93 -9.22
CA CYS A 20 -6.57 -14.49 -7.88
C CYS A 20 -5.23 -14.03 -7.28
N PRO A 21 -5.15 -13.51 -6.05
CA PRO A 21 -3.88 -13.15 -5.44
C PRO A 21 -3.02 -14.39 -5.15
N GLN A 22 -1.72 -14.18 -5.02
CA GLN A 22 -0.77 -15.23 -4.61
C GLN A 22 -0.39 -15.06 -3.14
N ALA A 23 -0.17 -16.18 -2.42
CA ALA A 23 0.30 -16.13 -1.03
C ALA A 23 1.82 -15.89 -0.99
N GLY A 24 2.22 -14.66 -0.65
CA GLY A 24 3.61 -14.33 -0.32
C GLY A 24 4.02 -14.85 1.06
N GLN A 25 5.32 -14.84 1.36
CA GLN A 25 5.84 -15.23 2.68
C GLN A 25 5.07 -14.52 3.82
N GLY A 26 4.67 -15.27 4.85
CA GLY A 26 3.94 -14.73 6.00
C GLY A 26 2.45 -14.47 5.77
N SER A 27 1.92 -14.77 4.58
CA SER A 27 0.49 -14.63 4.24
C SER A 27 -0.19 -15.96 3.93
N VAL A 28 -1.52 -15.98 4.01
CA VAL A 28 -2.36 -17.12 3.67
C VAL A 28 -3.39 -16.74 2.62
N LEU A 29 -3.64 -17.65 1.69
CA LEU A 29 -4.73 -17.55 0.73
C LEU A 29 -5.96 -18.26 1.31
N ILE A 30 -7.08 -17.57 1.35
CA ILE A 30 -8.33 -18.04 1.97
C ILE A 30 -9.43 -18.02 0.91
N ARG A 31 -10.04 -19.18 0.65
CA ARG A 31 -11.27 -19.27 -0.13
C ARG A 31 -12.45 -18.96 0.77
N THR A 32 -13.16 -17.89 0.45
CA THR A 32 -14.27 -17.39 1.25
C THR A 32 -15.48 -18.32 1.18
N ARG A 33 -16.13 -18.52 2.32
CA ARG A 33 -17.40 -19.25 2.46
C ARG A 33 -18.52 -18.34 2.91
N ALA A 34 -18.21 -17.41 3.81
CA ALA A 34 -19.13 -16.40 4.29
C ALA A 34 -18.39 -15.09 4.55
N SER A 35 -19.07 -13.97 4.38
CA SER A 35 -18.59 -12.68 4.87
C SER A 35 -19.74 -11.86 5.47
N LEU A 36 -19.41 -10.95 6.38
CA LEU A 36 -20.42 -10.18 7.11
C LEU A 36 -20.35 -8.70 6.71
N ILE A 37 -21.44 -8.18 6.17
CA ILE A 37 -21.62 -6.74 5.98
C ILE A 37 -22.09 -6.12 7.29
N SER A 38 -21.34 -5.15 7.79
CA SER A 38 -21.77 -4.29 8.89
C SER A 38 -22.60 -3.13 8.34
N ALA A 39 -23.91 -3.17 8.54
CA ALA A 39 -24.82 -2.17 7.99
C ALA A 39 -24.55 -0.73 8.50
N GLY A 40 -23.83 -0.54 9.61
CA GLY A 40 -23.42 0.77 10.10
C GLY A 40 -22.18 1.31 9.39
N THR A 41 -21.05 0.62 9.55
CA THR A 41 -19.74 1.03 9.01
C THR A 41 -19.75 1.13 7.50
N GLU A 42 -20.28 0.12 6.82
CA GLU A 42 -20.22 0.05 5.36
C GLU A 42 -21.19 1.03 4.69
N ARG A 43 -22.34 1.29 5.32
CA ARG A 43 -23.27 2.34 4.87
C ARG A 43 -22.60 3.71 4.86
N MET A 44 -21.83 4.05 5.90
CA MET A 44 -21.09 5.32 5.94
C MET A 44 -20.07 5.45 4.80
N LEU A 45 -19.36 4.36 4.47
CA LEU A 45 -18.41 4.34 3.34
C LEU A 45 -19.13 4.53 1.99
N VAL A 46 -20.26 3.84 1.78
CA VAL A 46 -21.03 3.99 0.54
C VAL A 46 -21.67 5.38 0.43
N GLU A 47 -22.21 5.92 1.52
CA GLU A 47 -22.72 7.31 1.56
C GLU A 47 -21.63 8.35 1.27
N PHE A 48 -20.43 8.16 1.84
CA PHE A 48 -19.29 9.03 1.53
C PHE A 48 -18.94 8.94 0.04
N SER A 49 -18.98 7.76 -0.55
CA SER A 49 -18.68 7.53 -1.97
C SER A 49 -19.71 8.20 -2.90
N LYS A 50 -21.00 8.15 -2.54
CA LYS A 50 -22.10 8.78 -3.29
C LYS A 50 -22.19 10.30 -3.08
N ALA A 51 -21.53 10.85 -2.05
CA ALA A 51 -21.54 12.28 -1.78
C ALA A 51 -20.86 13.11 -2.89
N ASN A 52 -21.34 14.33 -3.12
CA ASN A 52 -20.72 15.24 -4.08
C ASN A 52 -19.36 15.79 -3.54
N LEU A 53 -18.56 16.42 -4.39
CA LEU A 53 -17.22 16.90 -4.02
C LEU A 53 -17.24 17.89 -2.83
N ILE A 54 -18.24 18.76 -2.74
CA ILE A 54 -18.37 19.73 -1.65
C ILE A 54 -18.63 18.99 -0.33
N GLN A 55 -19.52 18.01 -0.35
CA GLN A 55 -19.82 17.19 0.82
C GLN A 55 -18.61 16.36 1.25
N LYS A 56 -17.87 15.76 0.30
CA LYS A 56 -16.62 15.04 0.59
C LYS A 56 -15.57 15.95 1.23
N ALA A 57 -15.37 17.14 0.65
CA ALA A 57 -14.48 18.16 1.18
C ALA A 57 -14.86 18.58 2.61
N ARG A 58 -16.15 18.84 2.86
CA ARG A 58 -16.65 19.17 4.22
C ARG A 58 -16.43 18.05 5.23
N ARG A 59 -16.49 16.79 4.81
CA ARG A 59 -16.26 15.61 5.67
C ARG A 59 -14.78 15.33 5.92
N GLN A 60 -13.86 15.92 5.15
CA GLN A 60 -12.42 15.69 5.25
C GLN A 60 -11.63 17.02 5.25
N PRO A 61 -11.78 17.88 6.27
CA PRO A 61 -11.16 19.21 6.31
C PRO A 61 -9.63 19.16 6.22
N GLU A 62 -9.00 18.15 6.82
CA GLU A 62 -7.54 17.96 6.72
C GLU A 62 -7.08 17.66 5.30
N LYS A 63 -7.84 16.88 4.53
CA LYS A 63 -7.55 16.63 3.11
C LYS A 63 -7.74 17.89 2.28
N VAL A 64 -8.72 18.73 2.60
CA VAL A 64 -8.89 20.04 1.94
C VAL A 64 -7.67 20.92 2.18
N ARG A 65 -7.15 20.98 3.41
CA ARG A 65 -5.93 21.72 3.73
C ARG A 65 -4.74 21.22 2.91
N GLN A 66 -4.56 19.90 2.83
CA GLN A 66 -3.52 19.28 1.99
C GLN A 66 -3.66 19.64 0.51
N VAL A 67 -4.90 19.70 -0.02
CA VAL A 67 -5.17 20.13 -1.40
C VAL A 67 -4.80 21.60 -1.61
N LEU A 68 -5.16 22.50 -0.68
CA LEU A 68 -4.80 23.92 -0.77
C LEU A 68 -3.28 24.13 -0.75
N ASP A 69 -2.58 23.41 0.11
CA ASP A 69 -1.11 23.44 0.15
C ASP A 69 -0.50 22.90 -1.15
N LYS A 70 -1.10 21.86 -1.74
CA LYS A 70 -0.67 21.31 -3.04
C LYS A 70 -0.93 22.29 -4.20
N ILE A 71 -2.05 23.02 -4.19
CA ILE A 71 -2.34 24.08 -5.19
C ILE A 71 -1.28 25.17 -5.15
N ARG A 72 -0.86 25.61 -3.95
CA ARG A 72 0.17 26.64 -3.78
C ARG A 72 1.54 26.22 -4.32
N THR A 73 1.83 24.92 -4.31
CA THR A 73 3.16 24.36 -4.58
C THR A 73 3.29 23.84 -6.01
N ASP A 74 2.32 23.03 -6.44
CA ASP A 74 2.33 22.38 -7.76
C ASP A 74 1.48 23.15 -8.79
N GLY A 75 0.55 23.97 -8.33
CA GLY A 75 -0.45 24.67 -9.15
C GLY A 75 -1.82 23.99 -9.13
N LEU A 76 -2.84 24.68 -9.66
CA LEU A 76 -4.23 24.24 -9.63
C LEU A 76 -4.46 22.95 -10.43
N VAL A 77 -4.06 22.94 -11.71
CA VAL A 77 -4.34 21.83 -12.62
C VAL A 77 -3.72 20.50 -12.15
N PRO A 78 -2.41 20.42 -11.82
CA PRO A 78 -1.81 19.17 -11.35
C PRO A 78 -2.40 18.67 -10.02
N THR A 79 -2.88 19.59 -9.19
CA THR A 79 -3.54 19.23 -7.93
C THR A 79 -4.92 18.64 -8.17
N LEU A 80 -5.73 19.25 -9.04
CA LEU A 80 -7.04 18.73 -9.41
C LEU A 80 -6.91 17.34 -10.06
N GLU A 81 -5.94 17.14 -10.96
CA GLU A 81 -5.64 15.83 -11.53
C GLU A 81 -5.29 14.79 -10.46
N ALA A 82 -4.51 15.17 -9.44
CA ALA A 82 -4.18 14.27 -8.33
C ALA A 82 -5.41 13.91 -7.47
N VAL A 83 -6.29 14.88 -7.18
CA VAL A 83 -7.54 14.65 -6.45
C VAL A 83 -8.47 13.73 -7.22
N PHE A 84 -8.72 14.03 -8.50
CA PHE A 84 -9.60 13.21 -9.33
C PHE A 84 -9.08 11.79 -9.52
N ARG A 85 -7.75 11.62 -9.60
CA ARG A 85 -7.13 10.29 -9.64
C ARG A 85 -7.34 9.53 -8.33
N LYS A 86 -7.15 10.17 -7.18
CA LYS A 86 -7.37 9.51 -5.88
C LYS A 86 -8.83 9.08 -5.69
N LEU A 87 -9.77 9.84 -6.25
CA LEU A 87 -11.20 9.48 -6.28
C LEU A 87 -11.50 8.39 -7.31
N ASP A 88 -10.70 8.25 -8.36
CA ASP A 88 -10.88 7.23 -9.41
C ASP A 88 -10.35 5.85 -8.99
N GLU A 89 -9.60 5.77 -7.88
CA GLU A 89 -9.12 4.50 -7.33
C GLU A 89 -10.30 3.66 -6.80
N PRO A 90 -10.39 2.37 -7.18
CA PRO A 90 -11.39 1.47 -6.63
C PRO A 90 -11.10 1.18 -5.15
N LEU A 91 -12.14 1.20 -4.33
CA LEU A 91 -12.08 0.87 -2.91
C LEU A 91 -12.68 -0.53 -2.68
N PRO A 92 -11.88 -1.53 -2.27
CA PRO A 92 -12.39 -2.79 -1.75
C PRO A 92 -13.37 -2.57 -0.58
N LEU A 93 -14.50 -3.27 -0.60
CA LEU A 93 -15.43 -3.31 0.53
C LEU A 93 -15.27 -4.59 1.34
N GLY A 94 -15.68 -4.54 2.61
CA GLY A 94 -15.60 -5.66 3.54
C GLY A 94 -14.31 -5.74 4.34
N TYR A 95 -14.43 -6.39 5.48
CA TYR A 95 -13.34 -6.62 6.46
C TYR A 95 -13.65 -7.77 7.42
N CYS A 96 -14.71 -8.55 7.15
CA CYS A 96 -15.16 -9.68 7.97
C CYS A 96 -15.32 -10.90 7.06
N ASN A 97 -14.24 -11.68 6.91
CA ASN A 97 -14.17 -12.79 5.99
C ASN A 97 -14.01 -14.11 6.74
N VAL A 98 -14.75 -15.14 6.34
CA VAL A 98 -14.59 -16.51 6.83
C VAL A 98 -14.42 -17.44 5.66
N GLY A 99 -13.44 -18.34 5.76
CA GLY A 99 -13.14 -19.26 4.68
C GLY A 99 -12.26 -20.42 5.08
N ARG A 100 -11.71 -21.10 4.08
CA ARG A 100 -10.71 -22.16 4.26
C ARG A 100 -9.38 -21.76 3.66
N VAL A 101 -8.30 -22.07 4.35
CA VAL A 101 -6.94 -21.87 3.83
C VAL A 101 -6.72 -22.77 2.61
N THR A 102 -6.35 -22.20 1.48
CA THR A 102 -6.01 -22.92 0.24
C THR A 102 -4.52 -22.92 -0.04
N GLU A 103 -3.79 -21.92 0.44
CA GLU A 103 -2.33 -21.81 0.29
C GLU A 103 -1.72 -21.11 1.51
N VAL A 104 -0.52 -21.53 1.90
CA VAL A 104 0.29 -20.95 2.97
C VAL A 104 1.58 -20.45 2.35
N GLY A 105 1.81 -19.14 2.38
CA GLY A 105 2.97 -18.52 1.75
C GLY A 105 4.28 -18.96 2.40
N GLY A 106 5.27 -19.27 1.56
CA GLY A 106 6.55 -19.86 2.00
C GLY A 106 6.61 -21.40 1.92
N GLN A 107 5.50 -22.10 1.60
CA GLN A 107 5.49 -23.56 1.40
C GLN A 107 5.57 -24.03 -0.06
N ARG A 108 5.85 -23.14 -1.04
CA ARG A 108 6.21 -23.60 -2.39
C ARG A 108 7.55 -24.34 -2.30
N SER A 109 7.49 -25.67 -2.36
CA SER A 109 8.66 -26.52 -2.56
C SER A 109 9.49 -25.97 -3.72
N GLU A 110 10.79 -25.89 -3.53
CA GLU A 110 11.80 -25.81 -4.57
C GLU A 110 11.48 -26.82 -5.69
N ARG A 111 10.66 -26.43 -6.67
CA ARG A 111 10.61 -27.15 -7.94
C ARG A 111 11.90 -26.80 -8.65
N GLN A 112 12.92 -27.64 -8.45
CA GLN A 112 14.13 -27.79 -9.26
C GLN A 112 14.53 -26.52 -10.01
N LYS A 113 14.93 -25.47 -9.29
CA LYS A 113 15.86 -24.49 -9.87
C LYS A 113 17.23 -25.16 -9.82
N SER A 114 17.72 -25.55 -10.98
CA SER A 114 19.04 -26.16 -11.19
C SER A 114 20.12 -25.37 -10.46
N ASP A 115 20.90 -26.08 -9.65
CA ASP A 115 22.08 -25.65 -8.90
C ASP A 115 22.92 -24.59 -9.65
N VAL A 116 22.80 -23.32 -9.26
CA VAL A 116 23.87 -22.34 -9.46
C VAL A 116 24.68 -22.32 -8.16
N ARG A 117 25.61 -23.27 -8.03
CA ARG A 117 26.62 -23.25 -6.96
C ARG A 117 27.60 -22.12 -7.22
N CYS A 118 27.42 -21.00 -6.52
CA CYS A 118 28.48 -20.02 -6.35
C CYS A 118 29.53 -20.62 -5.38
N ARG A 119 30.70 -20.99 -5.90
CA ARG A 119 31.83 -21.50 -5.11
C ARG A 119 32.37 -20.36 -4.24
N LYS A 120 32.10 -20.40 -2.93
CA LYS A 120 32.83 -19.57 -1.96
C LYS A 120 34.27 -20.10 -1.85
N SER A 121 35.24 -19.25 -2.18
CA SER A 121 36.65 -19.44 -1.81
C SER A 121 36.82 -19.10 -0.34
N GLU A 122 37.42 -20.02 0.41
CA GLU A 122 37.79 -19.84 1.81
C GLU A 122 38.92 -18.81 1.93
N VAL A 123 38.69 -17.72 2.66
CA VAL A 123 39.74 -16.88 3.22
C VAL A 123 39.61 -16.98 4.74
N ARG A 124 40.64 -17.56 5.38
CA ARG A 124 40.81 -17.59 6.84
C ARG A 124 41.18 -16.19 7.32
N VAL A 125 40.42 -15.65 8.27
CA VAL A 125 40.83 -14.51 9.09
C VAL A 125 40.56 -14.84 10.56
N ASP A 126 41.57 -14.54 11.38
CA ASP A 126 41.72 -14.90 12.78
C ASP A 126 40.65 -14.32 13.73
N ASN A 127 40.45 -15.08 14.81
CA ASN A 127 39.54 -14.83 15.92
C ASN A 127 39.83 -13.51 16.66
N HIS A 128 38.84 -12.62 16.69
CA HIS A 128 38.57 -11.72 17.82
C HIS A 128 37.05 -11.64 18.01
N GLU A 129 36.55 -12.24 19.10
CA GLU A 129 35.15 -12.13 19.52
C GLU A 129 34.83 -10.70 20.00
N PRO A 130 33.69 -10.15 19.58
CA PRO A 130 32.89 -9.32 20.47
C PRO A 130 31.57 -10.03 20.75
N ARG A 131 31.26 -10.19 22.04
CA ARG A 131 29.98 -10.66 22.57
C ARG A 131 28.81 -9.88 21.95
N THR A 132 28.15 -10.47 20.96
CA THR A 132 26.82 -10.06 20.52
C THR A 132 25.78 -10.80 21.35
N THR A 133 24.93 -10.04 22.02
CA THR A 133 23.68 -10.50 22.60
C THR A 133 22.86 -11.21 21.53
N ASN A 134 22.57 -12.50 21.77
CA ASN A 134 21.68 -13.33 20.97
C ASN A 134 20.27 -12.71 20.89
N TYR A 135 20.04 -11.85 19.90
CA TYR A 135 18.73 -11.78 19.27
C TYR A 135 18.70 -12.98 18.32
N LEU A 136 17.93 -14.01 18.70
CA LEU A 136 17.61 -15.11 17.81
C LEU A 136 16.98 -14.50 16.55
N GLU A 137 17.74 -14.56 15.45
CA GLU A 137 17.21 -14.35 14.12
C GLU A 137 16.17 -15.43 13.86
N ASP A 138 14.89 -15.06 13.93
CA ASP A 138 13.77 -15.90 13.47
C ASP A 138 13.76 -15.89 11.93
N ARG A 139 14.76 -16.54 11.34
CA ARG A 139 14.82 -16.81 9.90
C ARG A 139 13.96 -18.04 9.62
N GLY A 140 12.75 -17.80 9.11
CA GLY A 140 12.07 -18.72 8.22
C GLY A 140 11.41 -19.95 8.85
N GLN A 141 10.82 -19.84 10.04
CA GLN A 141 9.85 -20.84 10.47
C GLN A 141 8.55 -20.65 9.67
N GLY A 142 8.01 -21.73 9.09
CA GLY A 142 6.70 -21.74 8.45
C GLY A 142 5.62 -21.18 9.38
N ILE A 143 4.45 -20.82 8.84
CA ILE A 143 3.34 -20.27 9.63
C ILE A 143 2.92 -21.29 10.71
N GLU A 144 3.45 -21.17 11.92
CA GLU A 144 3.09 -22.07 13.02
C GLU A 144 1.57 -21.99 13.27
N GLY A 145 0.89 -23.13 13.24
CA GLY A 145 -0.51 -23.27 13.64
C GLY A 145 -1.57 -23.25 12.54
N LEU A 146 -1.28 -22.79 11.31
CA LEU A 146 -2.24 -22.80 10.19
C LEU A 146 -1.80 -23.75 9.06
N LYS A 147 -2.74 -24.56 8.57
CA LYS A 147 -2.53 -25.46 7.43
C LYS A 147 -3.64 -25.35 6.40
N VAL A 148 -3.33 -25.78 5.17
CA VAL A 148 -4.33 -25.93 4.10
C VAL A 148 -5.51 -26.76 4.60
N GLY A 149 -6.72 -26.27 4.33
CA GLY A 149 -7.98 -26.87 4.77
C GLY A 149 -8.54 -26.31 6.08
N ASP A 150 -7.72 -25.65 6.91
CA ASP A 150 -8.18 -25.04 8.17
C ASP A 150 -9.28 -23.99 7.89
N ARG A 151 -10.32 -24.01 8.72
CA ARG A 151 -11.34 -22.96 8.76
C ARG A 151 -10.77 -21.75 9.49
N VAL A 152 -10.82 -20.59 8.87
CA VAL A 152 -10.26 -19.36 9.42
C VAL A 152 -11.20 -18.18 9.24
N VAL A 153 -11.15 -17.27 10.20
CA VAL A 153 -11.67 -15.91 10.05
C VAL A 153 -10.51 -14.98 9.74
N SER A 154 -10.75 -13.94 8.94
CA SER A 154 -9.74 -12.95 8.59
C SER A 154 -10.33 -11.55 8.43
N ASN A 155 -9.45 -10.56 8.61
CA ASN A 155 -9.70 -9.18 8.21
C ASN A 155 -9.43 -9.01 6.70
N GLY A 156 -10.27 -9.66 5.87
CA GLY A 156 -10.21 -9.62 4.42
C GLY A 156 -11.44 -8.95 3.79
N PRO A 157 -11.34 -8.45 2.54
CA PRO A 157 -12.47 -7.86 1.82
C PRO A 157 -13.54 -8.90 1.46
N HIS A 158 -14.70 -8.42 0.99
CA HIS A 158 -15.74 -9.25 0.40
C HIS A 158 -15.31 -9.70 -1.00
N ALA A 159 -14.71 -10.88 -1.06
CA ALA A 159 -14.15 -11.47 -2.27
C ALA A 159 -14.25 -12.99 -2.22
N GLU A 160 -14.30 -13.67 -3.37
CA GLU A 160 -14.29 -15.14 -3.43
C GLU A 160 -12.99 -15.75 -2.88
N VAL A 161 -11.88 -15.02 -2.98
CA VAL A 161 -10.57 -15.37 -2.42
C VAL A 161 -9.94 -14.12 -1.81
N VAL A 162 -9.34 -14.27 -0.63
CA VAL A 162 -8.56 -13.20 0.01
C VAL A 162 -7.16 -13.69 0.35
N CYS A 163 -6.16 -12.84 0.16
CA CYS A 163 -4.81 -13.06 0.65
C CYS A 163 -4.57 -12.11 1.83
N VAL A 164 -4.28 -12.66 3.01
CA VAL A 164 -4.12 -11.88 4.24
C VAL A 164 -2.83 -12.30 4.96
N PRO A 165 -2.11 -11.37 5.58
CA PRO A 165 -1.04 -11.70 6.51
C PRO A 165 -1.52 -12.57 7.67
N ARG A 166 -0.65 -13.45 8.19
CA ARG A 166 -0.99 -14.44 9.21
C ARG A 166 -1.63 -13.83 10.47
N ASN A 167 -1.12 -12.68 10.93
CA ASN A 167 -1.59 -12.02 12.15
C ASN A 167 -2.98 -11.38 11.99
N LEU A 168 -3.50 -11.32 10.77
CA LEU A 168 -4.84 -10.81 10.44
C LEU A 168 -5.85 -11.95 10.20
N CYS A 169 -5.53 -13.17 10.64
CA CYS A 169 -6.45 -14.30 10.61
C CYS A 169 -6.32 -15.19 11.85
N ALA A 170 -7.37 -15.94 12.18
CA ALA A 170 -7.39 -16.90 13.29
C ALA A 170 -8.21 -18.15 12.94
N LYS A 171 -7.82 -19.29 13.51
CA LYS A 171 -8.48 -20.58 13.29
C LYS A 171 -9.84 -20.63 13.98
N ILE A 172 -10.86 -21.07 13.26
CA ILE A 172 -12.23 -21.22 13.77
C ILE A 172 -12.36 -22.58 14.47
N PRO A 173 -12.82 -22.63 15.74
CA PRO A 173 -13.10 -23.88 16.42
C PRO A 173 -14.23 -24.68 15.75
N ASP A 174 -14.20 -26.01 15.88
CA ASP A 174 -15.16 -26.90 15.21
C ASP A 174 -16.62 -26.62 15.60
N GLY A 175 -16.85 -26.22 16.86
CA GLY A 175 -18.18 -25.89 17.40
C GLY A 175 -18.76 -24.55 16.95
N VAL A 176 -17.98 -23.69 16.29
CA VAL A 176 -18.42 -22.35 15.84
C VAL A 176 -18.79 -22.41 14.37
N THR A 177 -19.97 -21.93 13.98
CA THR A 177 -20.39 -21.90 12.56
C THR A 177 -19.66 -20.79 11.78
N ASP A 178 -19.64 -20.89 10.44
CA ASP A 178 -19.02 -19.85 9.61
C ASP A 178 -19.72 -18.49 9.77
N GLU A 179 -21.05 -18.48 9.93
CA GLU A 179 -21.82 -17.25 10.15
C GLU A 179 -21.48 -16.61 11.50
N GLN A 180 -21.37 -17.41 12.56
CA GLN A 180 -20.97 -16.92 13.89
C GLN A 180 -19.55 -16.37 13.85
N ALA A 181 -18.62 -17.11 13.24
CA ALA A 181 -17.23 -16.71 13.10
C ALA A 181 -17.08 -15.38 12.33
N ALA A 182 -17.98 -15.05 11.40
CA ALA A 182 -17.92 -13.80 10.65
C ALA A 182 -18.07 -12.54 11.53
N PHE A 183 -18.60 -12.67 12.75
CA PHE A 183 -18.66 -11.57 13.73
C PHE A 183 -17.33 -11.32 14.47
N THR A 184 -16.32 -12.17 14.30
CA THR A 184 -15.09 -12.12 15.11
C THR A 184 -14.34 -10.79 15.02
N VAL A 185 -14.19 -10.24 13.81
CA VAL A 185 -13.46 -8.96 13.61
C VAL A 185 -14.20 -7.80 14.30
N LEU A 186 -15.54 -7.74 14.15
CA LEU A 186 -16.36 -6.75 14.85
C LEU A 186 -16.38 -6.96 16.37
N GLY A 187 -16.48 -8.21 16.80
CA GLY A 187 -16.44 -8.59 18.21
C GLY A 187 -15.12 -8.19 18.86
N SER A 188 -14.02 -8.22 18.10
CA SER A 188 -12.70 -7.82 18.56
C SER A 188 -12.58 -6.31 18.74
N ILE A 189 -13.25 -5.51 17.91
CA ILE A 189 -13.37 -4.06 18.09
C ILE A 189 -14.16 -3.73 19.36
N ALA A 190 -15.29 -4.43 19.57
CA ALA A 190 -16.09 -4.28 20.79
C ALA A 190 -15.30 -4.70 22.04
N LEU A 191 -14.62 -5.84 21.97
CA LEU A 191 -13.80 -6.39 23.05
C LEU A 191 -12.63 -5.48 23.41
N GLN A 192 -11.98 -4.87 22.42
CA GLN A 192 -10.90 -3.91 22.67
C GLN A 192 -11.42 -2.67 23.42
N GLY A 193 -12.59 -2.14 23.01
CA GLY A 193 -13.25 -1.06 23.75
C GLY A 193 -13.51 -1.44 25.21
N MET A 194 -14.03 -2.65 25.44
CA MET A 194 -14.24 -3.19 26.78
C MET A 194 -12.94 -3.34 27.57
N ARG A 195 -11.85 -3.81 26.95
CA ARG A 195 -10.54 -3.98 27.60
C ARG A 195 -9.94 -2.67 28.06
N LEU A 196 -10.03 -1.61 27.24
CA LEU A 196 -9.60 -0.27 27.63
C LEU A 196 -10.44 0.27 28.79
N ALA A 197 -11.73 -0.06 28.83
CA ALA A 197 -12.58 0.26 29.96
C ALA A 197 -12.28 -0.58 31.20
N ALA A 198 -11.56 -1.70 31.12
CA ALA A 198 -11.21 -2.56 32.26
C ALA A 198 -12.38 -2.78 33.25
N PRO A 199 -13.53 -3.34 32.81
CA PRO A 199 -14.67 -3.60 33.68
C PRO A 199 -14.34 -4.64 34.76
N THR A 200 -15.00 -4.50 35.89
CA THR A 200 -15.00 -5.45 37.00
C THR A 200 -16.42 -5.91 37.30
N PHE A 201 -16.55 -7.10 37.88
CA PHE A 201 -17.84 -7.73 38.14
C PHE A 201 -18.78 -6.82 38.96
N GLY A 202 -20.02 -6.65 38.49
CA GLY A 202 -21.04 -5.83 39.14
C GLY A 202 -21.00 -4.33 38.81
N GLU A 203 -20.04 -3.86 38.02
CA GLU A 203 -20.06 -2.47 37.55
C GLU A 203 -21.19 -2.19 36.57
N LYS A 204 -21.65 -0.94 36.55
CA LYS A 204 -22.73 -0.46 35.67
C LYS A 204 -22.14 0.34 34.51
N PHE A 205 -22.45 -0.07 33.29
CA PHE A 205 -21.96 0.55 32.07
C PHE A 205 -23.10 1.13 31.23
N MET A 206 -22.85 2.28 30.60
CA MET A 206 -23.70 2.79 29.54
C MET A 206 -23.05 2.52 28.17
N VAL A 207 -23.84 2.14 27.17
CA VAL A 207 -23.38 1.97 25.79
C VAL A 207 -24.21 2.82 24.85
N PHE A 208 -23.57 3.78 24.18
CA PHE A 208 -24.20 4.57 23.12
C PHE A 208 -24.05 3.89 21.76
N GLY A 209 -25.16 3.79 21.03
CA GLY A 209 -25.25 3.19 19.71
C GLY A 209 -25.46 1.68 19.78
N MET A 210 -26.58 1.19 19.26
CA MET A 210 -26.97 -0.22 19.19
C MET A 210 -26.83 -0.79 17.76
N GLY A 211 -25.80 -0.35 17.04
CA GLY A 211 -25.31 -1.08 15.86
C GLY A 211 -24.64 -2.39 16.26
N LEU A 212 -24.04 -3.12 15.31
CA LEU A 212 -23.40 -4.41 15.59
C LEU A 212 -22.33 -4.33 16.70
N ILE A 213 -21.42 -3.35 16.64
CA ILE A 213 -20.38 -3.18 17.67
C ILE A 213 -21.00 -2.91 19.05
N GLY A 214 -22.04 -2.09 19.12
CA GLY A 214 -22.75 -1.78 20.36
C GLY A 214 -23.46 -2.99 20.96
N LEU A 215 -24.19 -3.75 20.13
CA LEU A 215 -24.86 -4.98 20.55
C LEU A 215 -23.87 -6.07 21.00
N LEU A 216 -22.73 -6.20 20.31
CA LEU A 216 -21.62 -7.06 20.75
C LEU A 216 -21.02 -6.57 22.08
N THR A 217 -20.87 -5.26 22.26
CA THR A 217 -20.38 -4.66 23.52
C THR A 217 -21.33 -4.97 24.68
N VAL A 218 -22.65 -4.84 24.47
CA VAL A 218 -23.67 -5.21 25.47
C VAL A 218 -23.52 -6.67 25.89
N ARG A 219 -23.45 -7.60 24.93
CA ARG A 219 -23.27 -9.03 25.21
C ARG A 219 -21.98 -9.32 25.97
N LEU A 220 -20.86 -8.71 25.58
CA LEU A 220 -19.56 -8.92 26.22
C LEU A 220 -19.53 -8.38 27.66
N LEU A 221 -20.12 -7.20 27.91
CA LEU A 221 -20.25 -6.65 29.26
C LEU A 221 -21.15 -7.50 30.16
N GLN A 222 -22.30 -7.96 29.63
CA GLN A 222 -23.19 -8.88 30.35
C GLN A 222 -22.47 -10.19 30.69
N ALA A 223 -21.71 -10.75 29.74
CA ALA A 223 -20.90 -11.95 29.98
C ALA A 223 -19.76 -11.72 30.99
N ASN A 224 -19.28 -10.48 31.14
CA ASN A 224 -18.32 -10.08 32.18
C ASN A 224 -18.96 -9.90 33.57
N GLY A 225 -20.30 -9.88 33.65
CA GLY A 225 -21.06 -9.67 34.88
C GLY A 225 -21.36 -8.20 35.18
N CYS A 226 -21.31 -7.33 34.17
CA CYS A 226 -21.72 -5.93 34.30
C CYS A 226 -23.22 -5.75 34.02
N GLU A 227 -23.83 -4.74 34.64
CA GLU A 227 -25.14 -4.24 34.25
C GLU A 227 -24.99 -3.22 33.13
N VAL A 228 -25.89 -3.24 32.14
CA VAL A 228 -25.76 -2.39 30.95
C VAL A 228 -27.00 -1.54 30.71
N LEU A 229 -26.80 -0.25 30.48
CA LEU A 229 -27.79 0.70 29.96
C LEU A 229 -27.47 1.00 28.48
N ALA A 230 -28.28 0.48 27.57
CA ALA A 230 -28.17 0.68 26.14
C ALA A 230 -28.93 1.92 25.67
N VAL A 231 -28.28 2.76 24.87
CA VAL A 231 -28.85 4.03 24.38
C VAL A 231 -28.78 4.09 22.87
N ASP A 232 -29.91 4.30 22.20
CA ASP A 232 -29.99 4.46 20.74
C ASP A 232 -31.23 5.27 20.33
N LEU A 233 -31.33 5.56 19.03
CA LEU A 233 -32.48 6.22 18.40
C LEU A 233 -33.47 5.18 17.85
N ASN A 234 -33.01 3.96 17.54
CA ASN A 234 -33.78 2.92 16.89
C ASN A 234 -34.40 1.95 17.92
N ALA A 235 -35.72 1.99 18.03
CA ALA A 235 -36.49 1.14 18.95
C ALA A 235 -36.28 -0.36 18.73
N GLU A 236 -36.16 -0.83 17.49
CA GLU A 236 -35.99 -2.27 17.19
C GLU A 236 -34.62 -2.77 17.65
N ARG A 237 -33.58 -1.93 17.55
CA ARG A 237 -32.24 -2.28 18.06
C ARG A 237 -32.20 -2.28 19.58
N LEU A 238 -32.96 -1.39 20.23
CA LEU A 238 -33.10 -1.38 21.67
C LEU A 238 -33.86 -2.61 22.19
N LYS A 239 -34.92 -3.06 21.52
CA LYS A 239 -35.60 -4.33 21.86
C LYS A 239 -34.62 -5.51 21.84
N LEU A 240 -33.70 -5.53 20.88
CA LEU A 240 -32.67 -6.57 20.82
C LEU A 240 -31.67 -6.45 21.99
N ALA A 241 -31.24 -5.24 22.35
CA ALA A 241 -30.40 -5.01 23.52
C ALA A 241 -31.10 -5.41 24.84
N GLU A 242 -32.41 -5.14 24.95
CA GLU A 242 -33.24 -5.56 26.08
C GLU A 242 -33.33 -7.09 26.18
N ALA A 243 -33.55 -7.78 25.06
CA ALA A 243 -33.51 -9.23 24.99
C ALA A 243 -32.13 -9.82 25.40
N PHE A 244 -31.07 -8.99 25.37
CA PHE A 244 -29.73 -9.36 25.84
C PHE A 244 -29.48 -9.01 27.31
N GLY A 245 -30.49 -8.50 28.02
CA GLY A 245 -30.44 -8.18 29.44
C GLY A 245 -30.05 -6.73 29.76
N ALA A 246 -29.96 -5.85 28.76
CA ALA A 246 -29.70 -4.43 29.00
C ALA A 246 -30.99 -3.66 29.35
N GLN A 247 -30.88 -2.68 30.24
CA GLN A 247 -31.86 -1.60 30.31
C GLN A 247 -31.71 -0.71 29.09
N THR A 248 -32.79 -0.03 28.65
CA THR A 248 -32.76 0.74 27.40
C THR A 248 -33.27 2.17 27.57
N VAL A 249 -32.66 3.10 26.82
CA VAL A 249 -33.15 4.49 26.67
C VAL A 249 -33.28 4.79 25.18
N ASN A 250 -34.50 5.16 24.77
CA ASN A 250 -34.79 5.58 23.41
C ASN A 250 -34.83 7.11 23.32
N ILE A 251 -33.78 7.70 22.74
CA ILE A 251 -33.66 9.16 22.58
C ILE A 251 -34.76 9.71 21.65
N SER A 252 -35.10 8.98 20.58
CA SER A 252 -36.14 9.41 19.63
C SER A 252 -37.54 9.40 20.21
N ALA A 253 -37.77 8.68 21.32
CA ALA A 253 -39.01 8.70 22.08
C ALA A 253 -39.00 9.74 23.21
N GLY A 254 -38.01 10.64 23.25
CA GLY A 254 -37.85 11.65 24.30
C GLY A 254 -37.15 11.15 25.56
N GLY A 255 -36.53 9.97 25.52
CA GLY A 255 -35.73 9.46 26.63
C GLY A 255 -34.45 10.24 26.84
N ASP A 256 -34.14 10.56 28.09
CA ASP A 256 -32.90 11.24 28.50
C ASP A 256 -31.86 10.20 28.97
N PRO A 257 -30.72 10.05 28.27
CA PRO A 257 -29.66 9.12 28.65
C PRO A 257 -29.10 9.37 30.05
N VAL A 258 -28.92 10.63 30.45
CA VAL A 258 -28.35 11.01 31.75
C VAL A 258 -29.34 10.66 32.86
N ALA A 259 -30.60 11.04 32.70
CA ALA A 259 -31.66 10.68 33.65
C ALA A 259 -31.80 9.15 33.78
N GLY A 260 -31.73 8.41 32.67
CA GLY A 260 -31.73 6.95 32.65
C GLY A 260 -30.56 6.35 33.44
N ALA A 261 -29.35 6.88 33.26
CA ALA A 261 -28.17 6.49 34.04
C ALA A 261 -28.38 6.74 35.54
N MET A 262 -28.88 7.92 35.91
CA MET A 262 -29.11 8.27 37.30
C MET A 262 -30.17 7.38 37.93
N ALA A 263 -31.28 7.12 37.25
CA ALA A 263 -32.32 6.21 37.73
C ALA A 263 -31.79 4.78 37.93
N GLY A 264 -31.07 4.23 36.95
CA GLY A 264 -30.50 2.87 37.01
C GLY A 264 -29.39 2.67 38.05
N THR A 265 -28.83 3.77 38.56
CA THR A 265 -27.70 3.77 39.52
C THR A 265 -28.07 4.33 40.89
N GLY A 266 -29.34 4.68 41.14
CA GLY A 266 -29.77 5.32 42.38
C GLY A 266 -29.17 6.71 42.60
N GLY A 267 -28.99 7.48 41.52
CA GLY A 267 -28.45 8.84 41.51
C GLY A 267 -26.92 8.95 41.54
N LYS A 268 -26.21 7.83 41.44
CA LYS A 268 -24.73 7.81 41.55
C LYS A 268 -24.01 8.07 40.22
N GLY A 269 -24.65 7.72 39.10
CA GLY A 269 -24.03 7.66 37.78
C GLY A 269 -23.36 6.31 37.49
N VAL A 270 -23.06 6.05 36.23
CA VAL A 270 -22.44 4.79 35.75
C VAL A 270 -20.92 4.76 35.98
N ASP A 271 -20.36 3.56 36.10
CA ASP A 271 -18.92 3.34 36.29
C ASP A 271 -18.11 3.59 35.02
N GLY A 272 -18.71 3.38 33.86
CA GLY A 272 -18.12 3.71 32.58
C GLY A 272 -19.10 3.80 31.42
N VAL A 273 -18.64 4.40 30.34
CA VAL A 273 -19.41 4.59 29.10
C VAL A 273 -18.59 4.10 27.90
N LEU A 274 -19.19 3.28 27.05
CA LEU A 274 -18.65 2.97 25.72
C LEU A 274 -19.47 3.65 24.64
N ILE A 275 -18.83 4.48 23.83
CA ILE A 275 -19.47 5.18 22.72
C ILE A 275 -19.15 4.43 21.44
N THR A 276 -20.13 3.67 20.93
CA THR A 276 -20.03 2.94 19.65
C THR A 276 -20.84 3.60 18.53
N ALA A 277 -21.56 4.68 18.86
CA ALA A 277 -22.33 5.49 17.94
C ALA A 277 -21.44 6.27 16.95
N SER A 278 -22.03 6.66 15.82
CA SER A 278 -21.44 7.61 14.88
C SER A 278 -22.34 8.83 14.76
N ALA A 279 -21.84 10.02 15.12
CA ALA A 279 -22.58 11.27 15.07
C ALA A 279 -21.61 12.44 14.83
N ARG A 280 -22.11 13.57 14.34
CA ARG A 280 -21.28 14.79 14.20
C ARG A 280 -21.24 15.67 15.45
N THR A 281 -22.22 15.50 16.32
CA THR A 281 -22.37 16.28 17.55
C THR A 281 -21.41 15.79 18.64
N ASP A 282 -20.98 16.70 19.51
CA ASP A 282 -20.30 16.39 20.77
C ASP A 282 -21.26 16.12 21.94
N GLU A 283 -22.58 16.22 21.71
CA GLU A 283 -23.60 15.98 22.75
C GLU A 283 -23.49 14.60 23.39
N ILE A 284 -23.16 13.56 22.61
CA ILE A 284 -22.96 12.20 23.15
C ILE A 284 -21.78 12.17 24.13
N MET A 285 -20.71 12.93 23.88
CA MET A 285 -19.59 13.05 24.82
C MET A 285 -20.00 13.76 26.09
N HIS A 286 -20.79 14.82 25.98
CA HIS A 286 -21.31 15.58 27.11
C HIS A 286 -22.20 14.69 28.00
N GLN A 287 -23.20 14.05 27.42
CA GLN A 287 -24.10 13.13 28.11
C GLN A 287 -23.35 11.94 28.74
N ALA A 288 -22.31 11.41 28.07
CA ALA A 288 -21.48 10.36 28.66
C ALA A 288 -20.75 10.84 29.93
N ALA A 289 -20.21 12.06 29.94
CA ALA A 289 -19.55 12.62 31.11
C ALA A 289 -20.54 12.96 32.24
N GLU A 290 -21.72 13.47 31.90
CA GLU A 290 -22.78 13.74 32.87
C GLU A 290 -23.37 12.46 33.49
N ALA A 291 -23.49 11.38 32.70
CA ALA A 291 -23.97 10.09 33.17
C ALA A 291 -22.96 9.37 34.10
N CYS A 292 -21.66 9.66 33.98
CA CYS A 292 -20.63 9.04 34.80
C CYS A 292 -20.73 9.45 36.28
N ARG A 293 -20.39 8.53 37.18
CA ARG A 293 -20.02 8.87 38.56
C ARG A 293 -18.68 9.60 38.61
N LYS A 294 -18.30 10.10 39.80
CA LYS A 294 -16.92 10.55 40.05
C LYS A 294 -15.94 9.41 39.78
N ARG A 295 -14.87 9.71 39.05
CA ARG A 295 -13.84 8.80 38.54
C ARG A 295 -14.39 7.72 37.61
N GLY A 296 -15.43 8.06 36.84
CA GLY A 296 -15.90 7.26 35.73
C GLY A 296 -14.94 7.30 34.55
N ARG A 297 -15.16 6.43 33.58
CA ARG A 297 -14.30 6.29 32.39
C ARG A 297 -15.12 6.21 31.11
N ILE A 298 -14.65 6.90 30.07
CA ILE A 298 -15.30 6.96 28.77
C ILE A 298 -14.33 6.41 27.72
N VAL A 299 -14.78 5.40 26.97
CA VAL A 299 -14.05 4.86 25.82
C VAL A 299 -14.82 5.16 24.54
N LEU A 300 -14.21 5.93 23.64
CA LEU A 300 -14.75 6.16 22.31
C LEU A 300 -14.28 5.06 21.35
N VAL A 301 -15.23 4.28 20.84
CA VAL A 301 -15.02 3.24 19.83
C VAL A 301 -15.55 3.69 18.46
N GLY A 302 -16.66 4.42 18.45
CA GLY A 302 -17.28 5.01 17.25
C GLY A 302 -16.66 6.35 16.86
N VAL A 303 -17.45 7.21 16.22
CA VAL A 303 -16.99 8.52 15.72
C VAL A 303 -17.97 9.61 16.13
N VAL A 304 -17.58 10.46 17.07
CA VAL A 304 -18.40 11.59 17.56
C VAL A 304 -17.62 12.91 17.56
N GLY A 305 -18.31 14.04 17.72
CA GLY A 305 -17.64 15.32 17.96
C GLY A 305 -16.88 15.31 19.30
N LEU A 306 -15.70 15.93 19.34
CA LEU A 306 -14.81 15.92 20.51
C LEU A 306 -14.57 17.32 21.11
N ASN A 307 -15.57 18.21 21.05
CA ASN A 307 -15.50 19.52 21.73
C ASN A 307 -15.72 19.33 23.25
N LEU A 308 -14.71 18.81 23.94
CA LEU A 308 -14.80 18.47 25.37
C LEU A 308 -14.98 19.74 26.22
N ARG A 309 -15.94 19.72 27.14
CA ARG A 309 -16.14 20.80 28.12
C ARG A 309 -15.36 20.47 29.38
N ARG A 310 -14.56 21.42 29.85
CA ARG A 310 -13.73 21.21 31.05
C ARG A 310 -14.58 20.89 32.29
N SER A 311 -15.73 21.54 32.46
CA SER A 311 -16.63 21.34 33.60
C SER A 311 -16.99 19.88 33.80
N ASP A 312 -17.42 19.21 32.73
CA ASP A 312 -17.97 17.85 32.79
C ASP A 312 -16.93 16.84 33.27
N PHE A 313 -15.68 17.01 32.83
CA PHE A 313 -14.58 16.12 33.15
C PHE A 313 -13.89 16.47 34.46
N TYR A 314 -13.69 17.76 34.74
CA TYR A 314 -12.90 18.24 35.87
C TYR A 314 -13.57 17.95 37.21
N GLU A 315 -14.87 18.22 37.35
CA GLU A 315 -15.58 18.08 38.63
C GLU A 315 -15.68 16.63 39.11
N LYS A 316 -15.64 15.69 38.16
CA LYS A 316 -15.77 14.26 38.40
C LYS A 316 -14.46 13.51 38.23
N GLU A 317 -13.36 14.13 37.83
CA GLU A 317 -12.09 13.44 37.51
C GLU A 317 -12.29 12.29 36.50
N ILE A 318 -13.03 12.54 35.42
CA ILE A 318 -13.34 11.51 34.40
C ILE A 318 -12.13 11.23 33.52
N THR A 319 -11.90 9.96 33.22
CA THR A 319 -10.91 9.53 32.22
C THR A 319 -11.54 9.33 30.85
N PHE A 320 -10.82 9.73 29.80
CA PHE A 320 -11.25 9.57 28.40
C PHE A 320 -10.16 8.92 27.57
N GLN A 321 -10.52 7.91 26.78
CA GLN A 321 -9.62 7.23 25.86
C GLN A 321 -10.32 6.91 24.53
N VAL A 322 -9.58 6.98 23.43
CA VAL A 322 -10.04 6.55 22.10
C VAL A 322 -9.51 5.15 21.81
N SER A 323 -10.39 4.25 21.39
CA SER A 323 -10.01 2.88 21.00
C SER A 323 -9.44 2.84 19.58
N CYS A 324 -8.32 2.16 19.40
CA CYS A 324 -7.73 1.91 18.08
C CYS A 324 -8.23 0.56 17.54
N SER A 325 -9.37 0.56 16.85
CA SER A 325 -9.94 -0.66 16.23
C SER A 325 -10.02 -1.84 17.22
N TYR A 326 -9.49 -3.01 16.84
CA TYR A 326 -9.35 -4.24 17.63
C TYR A 326 -8.02 -4.32 18.42
N GLY A 327 -7.27 -3.23 18.54
CA GLY A 327 -6.20 -3.09 19.55
C GLY A 327 -4.76 -3.14 19.03
N PRO A 328 -3.80 -3.46 19.91
CA PRO A 328 -2.36 -3.52 19.59
C PRO A 328 -2.03 -4.38 18.37
N GLY A 329 -1.09 -3.91 17.55
CA GLY A 329 -0.80 -4.42 16.21
C GLY A 329 -1.33 -3.51 15.11
N ARG A 330 -2.46 -2.83 15.36
CA ARG A 330 -3.12 -2.03 14.32
C ARG A 330 -2.26 -0.82 13.95
N TYR A 331 -2.00 -0.64 12.65
CA TYR A 331 -1.10 0.38 12.10
C TYR A 331 0.39 0.16 12.42
N ASP A 332 0.77 -1.05 12.83
CA ASP A 332 2.17 -1.49 12.90
C ASP A 332 2.45 -2.41 11.71
N GLU A 333 3.22 -1.93 10.73
CA GLU A 333 3.55 -2.70 9.52
C GLU A 333 4.29 -4.00 9.84
N LYS A 334 5.13 -4.03 10.89
CA LYS A 334 5.84 -5.26 11.27
C LYS A 334 4.90 -6.33 11.77
N TYR A 335 3.88 -5.92 12.52
CA TYR A 335 2.85 -6.84 12.99
C TYR A 335 1.89 -7.24 11.88
N GLU A 336 1.30 -6.26 11.17
CA GLU A 336 0.23 -6.50 10.20
C GLU A 336 0.77 -7.09 8.89
N GLN A 337 1.92 -6.66 8.37
CA GLN A 337 2.43 -7.10 7.06
C GLN A 337 3.52 -8.18 7.20
N ASP A 338 4.51 -7.96 8.06
CA ASP A 338 5.64 -8.88 8.20
C ASP A 338 5.32 -10.08 9.12
N GLY A 339 4.17 -10.04 9.81
CA GLY A 339 3.71 -11.10 10.68
C GLY A 339 4.49 -11.23 11.99
N GLN A 340 5.27 -10.22 12.38
CA GLN A 340 6.04 -10.22 13.63
C GLN A 340 5.12 -9.96 14.82
N ASP A 341 4.83 -11.00 15.61
CA ASP A 341 3.97 -10.89 16.79
C ASP A 341 4.73 -10.26 17.98
N TYR A 342 4.01 -9.62 18.90
CA TYR A 342 4.56 -9.09 20.14
C TYR A 342 4.77 -10.20 21.16
N PRO A 343 5.86 -10.16 21.95
CA PRO A 343 6.04 -11.14 23.00
C PRO A 343 4.89 -11.06 24.02
N ILE A 344 4.32 -12.22 24.33
CA ILE A 344 3.07 -12.36 25.12
C ILE A 344 3.15 -11.69 26.50
N GLY A 345 4.33 -11.64 27.12
CA GLY A 345 4.57 -11.00 28.42
C GLY A 345 4.49 -9.47 28.40
N TYR A 346 4.67 -8.83 27.24
CA TYR A 346 4.59 -7.38 27.10
C TYR A 346 3.24 -6.92 26.55
N VAL A 347 2.71 -7.64 25.56
CA VAL A 347 1.41 -7.30 24.94
C VAL A 347 0.52 -8.54 24.98
N ARG A 348 -0.31 -8.67 26.02
CA ARG A 348 -1.18 -9.84 26.18
C ARG A 348 -2.21 -9.97 25.05
N TRP A 349 -2.68 -8.85 24.52
CA TRP A 349 -3.83 -8.77 23.63
C TRP A 349 -3.48 -8.00 22.36
N THR A 350 -3.20 -8.73 21.29
CA THR A 350 -3.00 -8.22 19.94
C THR A 350 -4.29 -8.38 19.13
N GLU A 351 -4.32 -7.90 17.88
CA GLU A 351 -5.47 -8.10 16.98
C GLU A 351 -5.88 -9.57 16.88
N GLN A 352 -4.92 -10.46 16.61
CA GLN A 352 -5.17 -11.89 16.44
C GLN A 352 -5.65 -12.53 17.75
N ARG A 353 -5.03 -12.18 18.87
CA ARG A 353 -5.43 -12.71 20.19
C ARG A 353 -6.80 -12.19 20.63
N ASN A 354 -7.25 -11.04 20.11
CA ASN A 354 -8.65 -10.62 20.22
C ASN A 354 -9.56 -11.51 19.38
N PHE A 355 -9.16 -11.91 18.16
CA PHE A 355 -9.95 -12.83 17.33
C PHE A 355 -10.14 -14.17 18.04
N GLU A 356 -9.05 -14.74 18.55
CA GLU A 356 -9.06 -15.98 19.33
C GLU A 356 -9.97 -15.89 20.56
N ALA A 357 -9.90 -14.77 21.31
CA ALA A 357 -10.73 -14.57 22.49
C ALA A 357 -12.23 -14.51 22.16
N VAL A 358 -12.60 -13.86 21.05
CA VAL A 358 -13.98 -13.80 20.58
C VAL A 358 -14.46 -15.16 20.09
N LEU A 359 -13.64 -15.89 19.32
CA LEU A 359 -13.95 -17.25 18.88
C LEU A 359 -14.15 -18.20 20.05
N GLY A 360 -13.30 -18.13 21.08
CA GLY A 360 -13.47 -18.91 22.31
C GLY A 360 -14.73 -18.53 23.09
N ALA A 361 -15.15 -17.26 23.05
CA ALA A 361 -16.42 -16.84 23.66
C ALA A 361 -17.65 -17.35 22.89
N LEU A 362 -17.58 -17.41 21.55
CA LEU A 362 -18.61 -18.02 20.70
C LEU A 362 -18.71 -19.53 20.97
N GLU A 363 -17.57 -20.23 20.98
CA GLU A 363 -17.51 -21.67 21.23
C GLU A 363 -18.08 -22.04 22.61
N ALA A 364 -17.74 -21.26 23.64
CA ALA A 364 -18.27 -21.46 25.00
C ALA A 364 -19.72 -21.01 25.17
N GLY A 365 -20.38 -20.48 24.12
CA GLY A 365 -21.75 -19.95 24.17
C GLY A 365 -21.91 -18.69 25.03
N ARG A 366 -20.81 -18.06 25.45
CA ARG A 366 -20.82 -16.81 26.25
C ARG A 366 -21.13 -15.59 25.39
N LEU A 367 -20.79 -15.67 24.10
CA LEU A 367 -21.20 -14.70 23.10
C LEU A 367 -22.16 -15.39 22.12
N ARG A 368 -23.35 -14.82 21.94
CA ARG A 368 -24.35 -15.28 20.95
C ARG A 368 -24.66 -14.15 19.98
N VAL A 369 -24.64 -14.46 18.69
CA VAL A 369 -24.71 -13.47 17.60
C VAL A 369 -25.81 -13.77 16.59
N ASP A 370 -26.44 -14.94 16.68
CA ASP A 370 -27.41 -15.42 15.70
C ASP A 370 -28.59 -14.45 15.54
N GLU A 371 -29.06 -13.83 16.63
CA GLU A 371 -30.14 -12.85 16.61
C GLU A 371 -29.75 -11.50 15.96
N MET A 372 -28.45 -11.26 15.72
CA MET A 372 -27.96 -10.07 15.03
C MET A 372 -27.90 -10.24 13.50
N ILE A 373 -28.07 -11.46 12.99
CA ILE A 373 -28.11 -11.76 11.55
C ILE A 373 -29.53 -11.50 11.05
N THR A 374 -29.72 -10.46 10.24
CA THR A 374 -31.05 -10.09 9.75
C THR A 374 -31.32 -10.55 8.33
N HIS A 375 -30.28 -10.67 7.49
CA HIS A 375 -30.43 -11.08 6.09
C HIS A 375 -29.28 -11.97 5.64
N ARG A 376 -29.55 -12.79 4.62
CA ARG A 376 -28.59 -13.60 3.88
C ARG A 376 -28.78 -13.32 2.40
N TYR A 377 -27.68 -13.10 1.69
CA TYR A 377 -27.68 -12.94 0.24
C TYR A 377 -26.58 -13.82 -0.37
N PRO A 378 -26.83 -14.45 -1.53
CA PRO A 378 -25.75 -14.94 -2.36
C PRO A 378 -24.78 -13.80 -2.69
N PHE A 379 -23.49 -14.07 -2.71
CA PHE A 379 -22.44 -13.08 -3.01
C PHE A 379 -22.66 -12.39 -4.36
N GLU A 380 -23.16 -13.11 -5.37
CA GLU A 380 -23.51 -12.55 -6.67
C GLU A 380 -24.59 -11.47 -6.61
N GLU A 381 -25.40 -11.45 -5.54
CA GLU A 381 -26.44 -10.45 -5.31
C GLU A 381 -26.00 -9.35 -4.32
N ALA A 382 -24.70 -9.19 -4.07
CA ALA A 382 -24.22 -8.24 -3.08
C ALA A 382 -24.71 -6.80 -3.34
N GLU A 383 -24.85 -6.36 -4.60
CA GLU A 383 -25.42 -5.04 -4.92
C GLU A 383 -26.81 -4.85 -4.27
N LYS A 384 -27.67 -5.87 -4.30
CA LYS A 384 -28.98 -5.85 -3.64
C LYS A 384 -28.85 -5.80 -2.12
N ALA A 385 -27.88 -6.51 -1.55
CA ALA A 385 -27.58 -6.44 -0.12
C ALA A 385 -27.21 -5.01 0.32
N TYR A 386 -26.36 -4.32 -0.45
CA TYR A 386 -25.98 -2.94 -0.17
C TYR A 386 -27.11 -1.93 -0.39
N GLU A 387 -27.99 -2.15 -1.36
CA GLU A 387 -29.20 -1.36 -1.50
C GLU A 387 -30.13 -1.54 -0.30
N LYS A 388 -30.28 -2.78 0.17
CA LYS A 388 -31.12 -3.11 1.31
C LYS A 388 -30.61 -2.41 2.57
N ILE A 389 -29.33 -2.48 2.91
CA ILE A 389 -28.80 -1.78 4.10
C ILE A 389 -28.94 -0.26 4.03
N GLN A 390 -29.00 0.34 2.84
CA GLN A 390 -29.22 1.78 2.70
C GLN A 390 -30.67 2.18 2.96
N LYS A 391 -31.62 1.37 2.47
CA LYS A 391 -33.07 1.65 2.54
C LYS A 391 -33.69 1.17 3.84
N ASP A 392 -33.13 0.12 4.45
CA ASP A 392 -33.68 -0.55 5.63
C ASP A 392 -32.87 -0.20 6.89
N SER A 393 -33.49 0.55 7.79
CA SER A 393 -32.90 0.91 9.09
C SER A 393 -32.86 -0.28 10.07
N SER A 394 -33.64 -1.33 9.84
CA SER A 394 -33.66 -2.57 10.65
C SER A 394 -32.53 -3.55 10.28
N ALA A 395 -31.89 -3.39 9.12
CA ALA A 395 -30.74 -4.21 8.75
C ALA A 395 -29.56 -3.99 9.72
N LEU A 396 -29.01 -5.09 10.27
CA LEU A 396 -27.89 -5.11 11.21
C LEU A 396 -26.71 -5.89 10.61
N GLY A 397 -26.67 -7.20 10.79
CA GLY A 397 -25.72 -8.11 10.15
C GLY A 397 -26.33 -8.73 8.90
N VAL A 398 -25.66 -8.54 7.76
CA VAL A 398 -26.05 -9.18 6.49
C VAL A 398 -24.93 -10.14 6.08
N ILE A 399 -25.25 -11.43 6.01
CA ILE A 399 -24.31 -12.46 5.57
C ILE A 399 -24.32 -12.53 4.04
N LEU A 400 -23.13 -12.50 3.45
CA LEU A 400 -22.90 -12.89 2.07
C LEU A 400 -22.44 -14.34 2.03
N GLU A 401 -23.16 -15.16 1.27
CA GLU A 401 -22.89 -16.58 1.09
C GLU A 401 -22.19 -16.83 -0.24
N TYR A 402 -21.06 -17.53 -0.21
CA TYR A 402 -20.24 -17.76 -1.39
C TYR A 402 -20.51 -19.17 -1.94
N GLY A 403 -20.71 -19.27 -3.25
CA GLY A 403 -20.94 -20.54 -3.94
C GLY A 403 -19.74 -21.48 -3.83
N GLY A 404 -19.86 -22.49 -2.96
CA GLY A 404 -18.90 -23.58 -2.78
C GLY A 404 -19.38 -24.51 -1.68
N GLY A 405 -19.72 -25.75 -2.04
CA GLY A 405 -20.30 -26.75 -1.12
C GLY A 405 -19.48 -26.98 0.16
N LYS A 406 -20.10 -27.64 1.15
CA LYS A 406 -19.53 -27.86 2.48
C LYS A 406 -18.18 -28.59 2.50
N GLU A 407 -17.84 -29.32 1.44
CA GLU A 407 -16.56 -29.98 1.21
C GLU A 407 -16.33 -30.06 -0.32
N GLY A 408 -15.59 -29.11 -0.90
CA GLY A 408 -15.20 -29.16 -2.32
C GLY A 408 -13.83 -29.84 -2.50
N PRO A 409 -13.56 -30.49 -3.64
CA PRO A 409 -12.26 -31.11 -3.92
C PRO A 409 -11.12 -30.07 -3.84
N GLN A 410 -9.94 -30.51 -3.39
CA GLN A 410 -8.75 -29.65 -3.38
C GLN A 410 -8.32 -29.36 -4.83
N ILE A 411 -7.89 -28.12 -5.12
CA ILE A 411 -7.45 -27.70 -6.47
C ILE A 411 -6.37 -28.63 -7.03
N THR A 412 -5.49 -29.15 -6.17
CA THR A 412 -4.44 -30.13 -6.52
C THR A 412 -4.97 -31.46 -7.07
N GLN A 413 -6.20 -31.85 -6.76
CA GLN A 413 -6.84 -33.05 -7.30
C GLN A 413 -7.57 -32.78 -8.63
N ILE A 414 -7.92 -31.52 -8.89
CA ILE A 414 -8.66 -31.09 -10.09
C ILE A 414 -7.72 -30.98 -11.30
N THR A 415 -6.48 -30.52 -11.09
CA THR A 415 -5.47 -30.31 -12.14
C THR A 415 -4.98 -31.58 -12.84
N GLN A 416 -5.41 -32.76 -12.40
CA GLN A 416 -5.10 -34.06 -13.02
C GLN A 416 -6.17 -34.56 -13.99
N LYS A 417 -7.34 -33.89 -14.07
CA LYS A 417 -8.44 -34.21 -15.01
C LYS A 417 -8.37 -33.32 -16.26
N GLY A 418 -8.82 -33.83 -17.41
CA GLY A 418 -9.00 -33.00 -18.61
C GLY A 418 -10.17 -32.01 -18.45
N GLU A 419 -10.14 -30.85 -19.14
CA GLU A 419 -11.18 -29.80 -19.03
C GLU A 419 -12.61 -30.30 -19.30
N ASP A 420 -12.75 -31.29 -20.19
CA ASP A 420 -14.03 -31.91 -20.54
C ASP A 420 -14.60 -32.81 -19.42
N ASP A 421 -13.75 -33.32 -18.53
CA ASP A 421 -14.12 -34.20 -17.41
C ASP A 421 -14.43 -33.44 -16.11
N LEU A 422 -14.27 -32.11 -16.11
CA LEU A 422 -14.54 -31.28 -14.95
C LEU A 422 -16.04 -31.05 -14.75
N THR A 423 -16.52 -31.30 -13.54
CA THR A 423 -17.87 -30.87 -13.11
C THR A 423 -17.97 -29.35 -13.13
N ALA A 424 -19.21 -28.81 -13.13
CA ALA A 424 -19.44 -27.37 -13.09
C ALA A 424 -18.76 -26.68 -11.89
N ASP A 425 -18.74 -27.33 -10.73
CA ASP A 425 -18.08 -26.84 -9.52
C ASP A 425 -16.55 -26.86 -9.63
N GLU A 426 -15.98 -27.89 -10.26
CA GLU A 426 -14.54 -27.98 -10.51
C GLU A 426 -14.07 -26.93 -11.53
N ARG A 427 -14.86 -26.67 -12.59
CA ARG A 427 -14.57 -25.58 -13.55
C ARG A 427 -14.57 -24.21 -12.88
N ARG A 428 -15.58 -23.94 -12.04
CA ARG A 428 -15.66 -22.69 -11.28
C ARG A 428 -14.47 -22.55 -10.32
N LEU A 429 -14.07 -23.64 -9.68
CA LEU A 429 -12.90 -23.69 -8.81
C LEU A 429 -11.61 -23.29 -9.52
N THR A 430 -11.36 -23.86 -10.70
CA THR A 430 -10.20 -23.52 -11.53
C THR A 430 -10.22 -22.03 -11.89
N GLN A 431 -11.35 -21.51 -12.37
CA GLN A 431 -11.50 -20.10 -12.76
C GLN A 431 -11.28 -19.12 -11.59
N ILE A 432 -11.75 -19.46 -10.38
CA ILE A 432 -11.56 -18.59 -9.20
C ILE A 432 -10.07 -18.51 -8.83
N SER A 433 -9.31 -19.59 -9.05
CA SER A 433 -7.88 -19.67 -8.76
C SER A 433 -6.95 -19.09 -9.83
N GLU A 434 -7.48 -18.68 -10.99
CA GLU A 434 -6.66 -18.11 -12.06
C GLU A 434 -5.98 -16.81 -11.63
N ASN A 435 -4.65 -16.79 -11.68
CA ASN A 435 -3.84 -15.61 -11.39
C ASN A 435 -3.82 -14.60 -12.54
N THR A 436 -4.45 -14.89 -13.69
CA THR A 436 -4.50 -14.01 -14.86
C THR A 436 -5.92 -13.95 -15.38
N ILE A 437 -6.42 -12.75 -15.67
CA ILE A 437 -7.70 -12.54 -16.34
C ILE A 437 -7.51 -11.74 -17.62
N ARG A 438 -8.38 -11.99 -18.59
CA ARG A 438 -8.50 -11.15 -19.78
C ARG A 438 -9.36 -9.93 -19.47
N VAL A 439 -8.83 -8.75 -19.77
CA VAL A 439 -9.44 -7.45 -19.49
C VAL A 439 -10.02 -6.82 -20.75
N HIS A 440 -9.33 -6.95 -21.88
CA HIS A 440 -9.78 -6.49 -23.18
C HIS A 440 -9.60 -7.58 -24.24
N GLN A 441 -10.35 -7.49 -25.34
CA GLN A 441 -10.12 -8.38 -26.47
C GLN A 441 -8.75 -8.11 -27.10
N ARG A 442 -8.10 -9.18 -27.57
CA ARG A 442 -6.81 -9.10 -28.25
C ARG A 442 -6.91 -8.14 -29.42
N VAL A 443 -6.07 -7.12 -29.42
CA VAL A 443 -5.96 -6.22 -30.57
C VAL A 443 -5.19 -6.98 -31.65
N SER A 444 -5.65 -6.92 -32.91
CA SER A 444 -4.97 -7.64 -34.00
C SER A 444 -3.49 -7.21 -34.05
N ALA A 445 -2.57 -8.18 -34.03
CA ALA A 445 -1.14 -8.01 -33.77
C ALA A 445 -0.33 -7.23 -34.82
N ALA A 446 -0.98 -6.60 -35.81
CA ALA A 446 -0.34 -6.20 -37.05
C ALA A 446 0.44 -4.87 -37.02
N GLU A 447 0.31 -4.01 -36.00
CA GLU A 447 0.80 -2.62 -36.11
C GLU A 447 1.87 -2.16 -35.10
N SER A 448 2.04 -2.81 -33.94
CA SER A 448 2.98 -2.30 -32.92
C SER A 448 4.27 -3.12 -32.84
N LYS A 449 5.42 -2.46 -33.06
CA LYS A 449 6.76 -3.07 -32.92
C LYS A 449 7.16 -3.32 -31.46
N VAL A 450 6.46 -2.70 -30.50
CA VAL A 450 6.77 -2.75 -29.08
C VAL A 450 5.55 -3.20 -28.30
N THR A 451 5.67 -4.36 -27.67
CA THR A 451 4.61 -4.97 -26.86
C THR A 451 5.10 -5.07 -25.43
N ILE A 452 4.36 -4.43 -24.51
CA ILE A 452 4.82 -4.25 -23.15
C ILE A 452 4.10 -5.15 -22.15
N GLY A 453 4.88 -5.68 -21.21
CA GLY A 453 4.41 -6.13 -19.90
C GLY A 453 4.76 -5.08 -18.85
N LEU A 454 3.89 -4.88 -17.85
CA LEU A 454 4.13 -3.93 -16.78
C LEU A 454 4.01 -4.61 -15.42
N ILE A 455 5.03 -4.47 -14.57
CA ILE A 455 5.04 -4.97 -13.20
C ILE A 455 5.03 -3.76 -12.25
N GLY A 456 3.94 -3.59 -11.49
CA GLY A 456 3.78 -2.49 -10.54
C GLY A 456 2.64 -1.53 -10.91
N ALA A 457 1.41 -1.82 -10.47
CA ALA A 457 0.25 -0.94 -10.67
C ALA A 457 0.13 0.15 -9.60
N GLY A 458 1.23 0.87 -9.32
CA GLY A 458 1.29 1.90 -8.30
C GLY A 458 0.78 3.27 -8.74
N ASN A 459 0.76 4.22 -7.78
CA ASN A 459 0.30 5.59 -8.04
C ASN A 459 1.11 6.31 -9.11
N PHE A 460 2.44 6.16 -9.10
CA PHE A 460 3.31 6.80 -10.09
C PHE A 460 3.04 6.24 -11.49
N THR A 461 2.91 4.92 -11.61
CA THR A 461 2.57 4.19 -12.84
C THR A 461 1.31 4.74 -13.50
N GLY A 462 0.20 4.77 -12.76
CA GLY A 462 -1.08 5.27 -13.28
C GLY A 462 -1.11 6.77 -13.54
N ALA A 463 -0.31 7.56 -12.80
CA ALA A 463 -0.30 9.02 -12.90
C ALA A 463 0.63 9.58 -13.97
N VAL A 464 1.75 8.92 -14.24
CA VAL A 464 2.86 9.47 -15.04
C VAL A 464 3.19 8.56 -16.22
N LEU A 465 3.54 7.29 -15.97
CA LEU A 465 4.09 6.41 -17.01
C LEU A 465 3.03 5.91 -18.00
N LEU A 466 1.90 5.40 -17.53
CA LEU A 466 0.85 4.90 -18.44
C LEU A 466 0.28 6.00 -19.36
N PRO A 467 0.03 7.24 -18.90
CA PRO A 467 -0.32 8.34 -19.79
C PRO A 467 0.76 8.68 -20.83
N ALA A 468 2.05 8.54 -20.49
CA ALA A 468 3.15 8.74 -21.43
C ALA A 468 3.20 7.61 -22.47
N LEU A 469 3.15 6.34 -22.02
CA LEU A 469 3.15 5.15 -22.86
C LEU A 469 1.98 5.16 -23.86
N LYS A 470 0.78 5.55 -23.43
CA LYS A 470 -0.40 5.59 -24.31
C LYS A 470 -0.20 6.46 -25.55
N LYS A 471 0.65 7.49 -25.49
CA LYS A 471 0.95 8.39 -26.61
C LYS A 471 1.92 7.79 -27.63
N THR A 472 2.59 6.68 -27.29
CA THR A 472 3.62 6.06 -28.13
C THR A 472 3.07 4.99 -29.08
N GLY A 473 1.83 4.54 -28.88
CA GLY A 473 1.22 3.49 -29.71
C GLY A 473 1.71 2.06 -29.43
N VAL A 474 2.35 1.83 -28.27
CA VAL A 474 2.70 0.48 -27.81
C VAL A 474 1.47 -0.42 -27.66
N ARG A 475 1.65 -1.72 -27.86
CA ARG A 475 0.65 -2.72 -27.45
C ARG A 475 0.79 -3.00 -25.96
N PHE A 476 -0.31 -2.87 -25.22
CA PHE A 476 -0.37 -3.17 -23.79
C PHE A 476 -0.81 -4.63 -23.60
N GLN A 477 0.15 -5.55 -23.38
CA GLN A 477 -0.18 -6.96 -23.24
C GLN A 477 -0.71 -7.27 -21.84
N ALA A 478 0.15 -7.19 -20.82
CA ALA A 478 -0.17 -7.64 -19.47
C ALA A 478 0.27 -6.64 -18.41
N ILE A 479 -0.55 -6.46 -17.37
CA ILE A 479 -0.21 -5.68 -16.18
C ILE A 479 -0.31 -6.52 -14.91
N ALA A 480 0.79 -6.55 -14.14
CA ALA A 480 0.92 -7.31 -12.90
C ALA A 480 0.84 -6.43 -11.65
N SER A 481 0.07 -6.89 -10.65
CA SER A 481 0.02 -6.32 -9.31
C SER A 481 -0.35 -7.37 -8.27
N SER A 482 0.27 -7.34 -7.08
CA SER A 482 0.11 -8.38 -6.05
C SER A 482 -1.33 -8.65 -5.64
N GLY A 483 -2.15 -7.61 -5.50
CA GLY A 483 -3.56 -7.73 -5.10
C GLY A 483 -4.57 -7.76 -6.25
N GLY A 484 -4.13 -7.66 -7.51
CA GLY A 484 -5.00 -7.69 -8.70
C GLY A 484 -5.90 -6.47 -8.95
N VAL A 485 -6.40 -5.80 -7.89
CA VAL A 485 -7.38 -4.69 -7.98
C VAL A 485 -6.85 -3.50 -8.78
N THR A 486 -5.69 -2.96 -8.41
CA THR A 486 -5.13 -1.78 -9.07
C THR A 486 -4.65 -2.11 -10.49
N GLY A 487 -4.06 -3.29 -10.69
CA GLY A 487 -3.69 -3.81 -12.00
C GLY A 487 -4.87 -3.90 -12.94
N THR A 488 -5.98 -4.51 -12.50
CA THR A 488 -7.19 -4.65 -13.32
C THR A 488 -7.81 -3.30 -13.65
N HIS A 489 -7.89 -2.38 -12.68
CA HIS A 489 -8.41 -1.03 -12.91
C HIS A 489 -7.60 -0.25 -13.94
N LEU A 490 -6.27 -0.22 -13.79
CA LEU A 490 -5.39 0.43 -14.76
C LEU A 490 -5.41 -0.31 -16.10
N GLY A 491 -5.50 -1.64 -16.09
CA GLY A 491 -5.64 -2.48 -17.28
C GLY A 491 -6.85 -2.09 -18.12
N LYS A 492 -8.03 -2.02 -17.48
CA LYS A 492 -9.28 -1.56 -18.11
C LYS A 492 -9.14 -0.15 -18.67
N LYS A 493 -8.54 0.76 -17.91
CA LYS A 493 -8.42 2.18 -18.25
C LYS A 493 -7.46 2.47 -19.41
N PHE A 494 -6.35 1.76 -19.49
CA PHE A 494 -5.29 2.00 -20.48
C PHE A 494 -5.33 1.05 -21.67
N GLY A 495 -6.09 -0.03 -21.60
CA GLY A 495 -6.29 -0.97 -22.70
C GLY A 495 -5.33 -2.16 -22.68
N PHE A 496 -4.95 -2.65 -21.49
CA PHE A 496 -4.20 -3.90 -21.39
C PHE A 496 -5.09 -5.09 -21.75
N GLU A 497 -4.55 -6.07 -22.47
CA GLU A 497 -5.26 -7.30 -22.82
C GLU A 497 -5.48 -8.18 -21.58
N GLU A 498 -4.49 -8.26 -20.70
CA GLU A 498 -4.50 -9.10 -19.51
C GLU A 498 -4.13 -8.32 -18.24
N SER A 499 -4.72 -8.73 -17.10
CA SER A 499 -4.25 -8.36 -15.77
C SER A 499 -3.93 -9.61 -14.98
N THR A 500 -2.79 -9.60 -14.30
CA THR A 500 -2.28 -10.77 -13.59
C THR A 500 -1.77 -10.42 -12.19
N THR A 501 -1.73 -11.40 -11.30
CA THR A 501 -0.97 -11.36 -10.05
C THR A 501 0.30 -12.20 -10.13
N ASP A 502 0.48 -12.95 -11.23
CA ASP A 502 1.64 -13.78 -11.50
C ASP A 502 2.60 -13.05 -12.45
N THR A 503 3.79 -12.71 -11.96
CA THR A 503 4.80 -12.04 -12.78
C THR A 503 5.48 -12.97 -13.77
N GLU A 504 5.53 -14.29 -13.52
CA GLU A 504 6.14 -15.27 -14.44
C GLU A 504 5.44 -15.25 -15.81
N ARG A 505 4.11 -15.12 -15.80
CA ARG A 505 3.28 -14.92 -17.01
C ARG A 505 3.80 -13.81 -17.94
N ILE A 506 4.38 -12.73 -17.40
CA ILE A 506 4.93 -11.61 -18.20
C ILE A 506 6.27 -12.00 -18.85
N PHE A 507 7.12 -12.72 -18.11
CA PHE A 507 8.43 -13.12 -18.61
C PHE A 507 8.33 -14.22 -19.68
N GLU A 508 7.41 -15.16 -19.49
CA GLU A 508 7.19 -16.29 -20.41
C GLU A 508 6.44 -15.90 -21.70
N ASP A 509 5.74 -14.76 -21.71
CA ASP A 509 4.99 -14.31 -22.90
C ASP A 509 5.94 -13.97 -24.05
N LYS A 510 5.89 -14.75 -25.13
CA LYS A 510 6.69 -14.51 -26.33
C LYS A 510 6.28 -13.26 -27.11
N GLU A 511 5.05 -12.77 -26.93
CA GLU A 511 4.60 -11.52 -27.55
C GLU A 511 5.17 -10.29 -26.84
N ILE A 512 5.45 -10.38 -25.53
CA ILE A 512 6.06 -9.30 -24.76
C ILE A 512 7.54 -9.24 -25.10
N ASN A 513 7.99 -8.11 -25.63
CA ASN A 513 9.42 -7.86 -25.86
C ASN A 513 10.02 -6.85 -24.88
N THR A 514 9.17 -6.11 -24.13
CA THR A 514 9.61 -5.03 -23.24
C THR A 514 8.88 -5.09 -21.91
N VAL A 515 9.61 -5.00 -20.79
CA VAL A 515 9.05 -5.00 -19.43
C VAL A 515 9.27 -3.64 -18.76
N PHE A 516 8.21 -3.07 -18.18
CA PHE A 516 8.27 -1.90 -17.33
C PHE A 516 8.17 -2.30 -15.85
N VAL A 517 9.21 -2.04 -15.06
CA VAL A 517 9.28 -2.33 -13.61
C VAL A 517 9.07 -1.03 -12.84
N THR A 518 7.98 -0.94 -12.09
CA THR A 518 7.55 0.28 -11.38
C THR A 518 7.09 -0.02 -9.95
N THR A 519 7.77 -0.99 -9.32
CA THR A 519 7.47 -1.52 -7.99
C THR A 519 8.16 -0.74 -6.87
N ARG A 520 8.19 -1.29 -5.64
CA ARG A 520 9.03 -0.75 -4.56
C ARG A 520 10.49 -1.12 -4.83
N HIS A 521 11.42 -0.28 -4.34
CA HIS A 521 12.82 -0.33 -4.77
C HIS A 521 13.50 -1.69 -4.52
N ASN A 522 13.21 -2.33 -3.39
CA ASN A 522 13.74 -3.66 -3.03
C ASN A 522 13.39 -4.80 -4.00
N SER A 523 12.43 -4.61 -4.88
CA SER A 523 12.05 -5.62 -5.88
C SER A 523 12.59 -5.30 -7.29
N HIS A 524 13.22 -4.14 -7.49
CA HIS A 524 13.69 -3.72 -8.80
C HIS A 524 14.74 -4.68 -9.36
N ALA A 525 15.79 -4.98 -8.60
CA ALA A 525 16.88 -5.83 -9.05
C ALA A 525 16.39 -7.20 -9.51
N ARG A 526 15.54 -7.85 -8.71
CA ARG A 526 14.92 -9.14 -9.05
C ARG A 526 14.22 -9.08 -10.41
N PHE A 527 13.29 -8.15 -10.58
CA PHE A 527 12.50 -8.07 -11.81
C PHE A 527 13.32 -7.62 -13.03
N VAL A 528 14.35 -6.80 -12.82
CA VAL A 528 15.30 -6.44 -13.90
C VAL A 528 16.07 -7.67 -14.36
N MET A 529 16.63 -8.46 -13.43
CA MET A 529 17.37 -9.68 -13.76
C MET A 529 16.48 -10.70 -14.46
N GLU A 530 15.30 -11.01 -13.91
CA GLU A 530 14.35 -11.96 -14.50
C GLU A 530 13.90 -11.53 -15.91
N ALA A 531 13.64 -10.23 -16.12
CA ALA A 531 13.28 -9.72 -17.44
C ALA A 531 14.44 -9.81 -18.45
N LEU A 532 15.66 -9.47 -18.03
CA LEU A 532 16.84 -9.57 -18.88
C LEU A 532 17.10 -11.04 -19.26
N GLU A 533 17.09 -11.95 -18.29
CA GLU A 533 17.26 -13.40 -18.49
C GLU A 533 16.20 -13.98 -19.43
N ALA A 534 14.95 -13.49 -19.36
CA ALA A 534 13.87 -13.84 -20.28
C ALA A 534 13.99 -13.19 -21.67
N GLY A 535 15.11 -12.51 -21.97
CA GLY A 535 15.38 -11.92 -23.27
C GLY A 535 14.62 -10.62 -23.56
N LYS A 536 14.10 -9.94 -22.53
CA LYS A 536 13.28 -8.73 -22.70
C LYS A 536 14.10 -7.45 -22.61
N HIS A 537 13.66 -6.40 -23.29
CA HIS A 537 14.08 -5.03 -22.97
C HIS A 537 13.46 -4.61 -21.63
N VAL A 538 14.14 -3.76 -20.86
CA VAL A 538 13.73 -3.39 -19.51
C VAL A 538 13.75 -1.88 -19.34
N PHE A 539 12.63 -1.32 -18.90
CA PHE A 539 12.55 0.00 -18.28
C PHE A 539 12.28 -0.20 -16.79
N VAL A 540 13.13 0.31 -15.92
CA VAL A 540 12.95 0.27 -14.48
C VAL A 540 12.89 1.68 -13.90
N GLU A 541 11.89 1.96 -13.08
CA GLU A 541 11.88 3.20 -12.32
C GLU A 541 13.07 3.26 -11.37
N LYS A 542 13.56 4.46 -11.07
CA LYS A 542 14.75 4.58 -10.20
C LYS A 542 14.44 4.22 -8.75
N PRO A 543 15.42 3.68 -7.99
CA PRO A 543 16.80 3.38 -8.39
C PRO A 543 16.89 2.07 -9.20
N LEU A 544 18.04 1.80 -9.82
CA LEU A 544 18.27 0.52 -10.49
C LEU A 544 18.21 -0.66 -9.51
N CYS A 545 18.86 -0.51 -8.36
CA CYS A 545 18.93 -1.48 -7.27
C CYS A 545 19.30 -0.78 -5.95
N MET A 546 19.33 -1.54 -4.86
CA MET A 546 19.47 -1.04 -3.48
C MET A 546 20.87 -1.19 -2.90
N ASN A 547 21.67 -2.12 -3.42
CA ASN A 547 22.99 -2.44 -2.89
C ASN A 547 23.92 -2.98 -3.98
N GLU A 548 25.20 -3.15 -3.62
CA GLU A 548 26.27 -3.59 -4.53
C GLU A 548 26.06 -5.04 -5.01
N GLU A 549 25.55 -5.93 -4.17
CA GLU A 549 25.29 -7.33 -4.53
C GLU A 549 24.24 -7.43 -5.65
N GLU A 550 23.15 -6.68 -5.51
CA GLU A 550 22.12 -6.56 -6.54
C GLU A 550 22.66 -5.93 -7.83
N LEU A 551 23.53 -4.92 -7.74
CA LEU A 551 24.14 -4.29 -8.91
C LEU A 551 25.00 -5.27 -9.71
N GLU A 552 25.83 -6.06 -9.03
CA GLU A 552 26.66 -7.09 -9.66
C GLU A 552 25.81 -8.21 -10.28
N GLY A 553 24.68 -8.56 -9.64
CA GLY A 553 23.68 -9.46 -10.21
C GLY A 553 23.11 -8.93 -11.54
N ILE A 554 22.69 -7.66 -11.57
CA ILE A 554 22.19 -7.01 -12.78
C ILE A 554 23.26 -6.94 -13.87
N LYS A 555 24.51 -6.61 -13.51
CA LYS A 555 25.64 -6.57 -14.44
C LYS A 555 25.87 -7.92 -15.09
N THR A 556 25.81 -9.00 -14.31
CA THR A 556 25.92 -10.37 -14.80
C THR A 556 24.76 -10.72 -15.74
N ALA A 557 23.51 -10.38 -15.37
CA ALA A 557 22.33 -10.64 -16.21
C ALA A 557 22.34 -9.84 -17.52
N TYR A 558 22.90 -8.62 -17.49
CA TYR A 558 22.98 -7.73 -18.65
C TYR A 558 24.04 -8.20 -19.66
N GLN A 559 25.20 -8.69 -19.19
CA GLN A 559 26.25 -9.20 -20.06
C GLN A 559 25.76 -10.39 -20.90
N PRO A 560 26.05 -10.43 -22.21
CA PRO A 560 25.67 -11.56 -23.04
C PRO A 560 26.49 -12.81 -22.64
N SER A 561 25.79 -13.92 -22.47
CA SER A 561 26.37 -15.23 -22.13
C SER A 561 27.16 -15.82 -23.31
N GLY A 562 28.28 -15.20 -23.71
CA GLY A 562 29.36 -15.78 -24.53
C GLY A 562 29.02 -16.32 -25.94
N ILE A 563 27.77 -16.35 -26.40
CA ILE A 563 27.38 -16.90 -27.71
C ILE A 563 26.76 -15.77 -28.53
N ARG A 564 27.52 -15.20 -29.46
CA ARG A 564 27.04 -14.23 -30.46
C ARG A 564 26.61 -14.98 -31.73
N PRO A 565 25.34 -14.96 -32.17
CA PRO A 565 24.97 -15.30 -33.53
C PRO A 565 25.30 -14.12 -34.45
N GLN A 566 26.13 -14.38 -35.47
CA GLN A 566 26.44 -13.43 -36.53
C GLN A 566 25.28 -13.32 -37.54
N THR A 567 24.13 -12.74 -37.19
CA THR A 567 23.17 -12.22 -38.21
C THR A 567 22.23 -11.19 -37.61
N SER A 568 22.21 -10.00 -38.22
CA SER A 568 21.34 -8.86 -37.89
C SER A 568 19.94 -9.02 -38.52
N ASP A 569 19.00 -9.59 -37.79
CA ASP A 569 17.57 -9.39 -38.05
C ASP A 569 16.84 -9.10 -36.74
N PHE A 570 16.55 -7.82 -36.50
CA PHE A 570 15.98 -7.27 -35.26
C PHE A 570 14.50 -7.60 -35.05
N ARG A 571 13.88 -8.38 -35.95
CA ARG A 571 12.48 -8.82 -35.80
C ARG A 571 12.33 -10.14 -35.06
N SER A 572 13.43 -10.84 -34.77
CA SER A 572 13.39 -12.07 -33.98
C SER A 572 13.52 -11.75 -32.49
N PRO A 573 12.70 -12.33 -31.59
CA PRO A 573 12.89 -12.26 -30.13
C PRO A 573 14.16 -12.99 -29.63
N THR A 574 15.16 -13.15 -30.50
CA THR A 574 16.49 -13.73 -30.26
C THR A 574 17.61 -12.75 -30.64
N SER A 575 17.31 -11.44 -30.71
CA SER A 575 18.30 -10.38 -30.97
C SER A 575 19.07 -10.05 -29.67
N ASP A 576 20.36 -10.38 -29.61
CA ASP A 576 21.28 -10.28 -28.46
C ASP A 576 21.45 -8.89 -27.81
N CYS A 577 20.88 -7.82 -28.37
CA CYS A 577 20.97 -6.48 -27.79
C CYS A 577 19.74 -6.17 -26.93
N ARG A 578 19.83 -6.45 -25.62
CA ARG A 578 18.80 -6.06 -24.63
C ARG A 578 19.05 -4.61 -24.20
N HIS A 579 17.98 -3.81 -24.19
CA HIS A 579 18.05 -2.43 -23.71
C HIS A 579 17.65 -2.39 -22.25
N LEU A 580 18.52 -1.88 -21.37
CA LEU A 580 18.19 -1.55 -19.99
C LEU A 580 18.15 -0.03 -19.84
N MET A 581 17.03 0.49 -19.35
CA MET A 581 16.82 1.90 -19.08
C MET A 581 16.36 2.08 -17.64
N VAL A 582 17.04 2.96 -16.91
CA VAL A 582 16.56 3.47 -15.63
C VAL A 582 15.78 4.75 -15.89
N GLY A 583 14.69 4.99 -15.16
CA GLY A 583 13.81 6.17 -15.27
C GLY A 583 14.46 7.50 -14.89
N TYR A 584 15.62 7.82 -15.46
CA TYR A 584 16.33 9.09 -15.32
C TYR A 584 15.76 10.18 -16.24
N ASN A 585 14.47 10.44 -16.06
CA ASN A 585 13.67 11.33 -16.89
C ASN A 585 14.25 12.75 -17.06
N ARG A 586 15.01 13.25 -16.08
CA ARG A 586 15.58 14.61 -16.08
C ARG A 586 16.45 14.86 -17.32
N ARG A 587 17.12 13.84 -17.86
CA ARG A 587 17.93 13.93 -19.09
C ARG A 587 17.12 14.41 -20.30
N PHE A 588 15.83 14.04 -20.33
CA PHE A 588 14.93 14.26 -21.45
C PHE A 588 14.06 15.50 -21.30
N SER A 589 14.24 16.27 -20.22
CA SER A 589 13.53 17.55 -20.09
C SER A 589 13.96 18.51 -21.21
N PRO A 590 13.02 19.27 -21.81
CA PRO A 590 13.38 20.35 -22.74
C PRO A 590 14.39 21.35 -22.15
N HIS A 591 14.37 21.56 -20.83
CA HIS A 591 15.33 22.43 -20.15
C HIS A 591 16.74 21.85 -20.14
N THR A 592 16.87 20.55 -19.88
CA THR A 592 18.16 19.84 -19.89
C THR A 592 18.73 19.77 -21.29
N ILE A 593 17.90 19.42 -22.29
CA ILE A 593 18.31 19.43 -23.70
C ILE A 593 18.80 20.82 -24.10
N LYS A 594 18.08 21.88 -23.71
CA LYS A 594 18.51 23.25 -24.01
C LYS A 594 19.85 23.61 -23.35
N ILE A 595 20.08 23.17 -22.12
CA ILE A 595 21.36 23.38 -21.42
C ILE A 595 22.48 22.65 -22.17
N LYS A 596 22.27 21.40 -22.59
CA LYS A 596 23.27 20.65 -23.36
C LYS A 596 23.60 21.34 -24.69
N GLU A 597 22.60 21.82 -25.43
CA GLU A 597 22.81 22.59 -26.66
C GLU A 597 23.70 23.82 -26.44
N LEU A 598 23.46 24.55 -25.34
CA LEU A 598 24.22 25.76 -25.02
C LEU A 598 25.65 25.48 -24.54
N LEU A 599 25.88 24.29 -23.96
CA LEU A 599 27.19 23.81 -23.52
C LEU A 599 27.95 23.03 -24.60
N ALA A 600 27.34 22.82 -25.77
CA ALA A 600 27.99 22.10 -26.87
C ALA A 600 29.26 22.83 -27.32
N GLY A 601 30.36 22.08 -27.46
CA GLY A 601 31.65 22.63 -27.88
C GLY A 601 32.41 23.41 -26.80
N ARG A 602 32.03 23.31 -25.51
CA ARG A 602 32.83 23.85 -24.40
C ARG A 602 34.24 23.25 -24.38
N ALA A 603 35.24 24.03 -23.96
CA ALA A 603 36.62 23.59 -23.80
C ALA A 603 37.03 23.35 -22.33
N GLU A 604 36.31 23.96 -21.38
CA GLU A 604 36.62 23.85 -19.94
C GLU A 604 35.68 22.86 -19.20
N PRO A 605 36.12 22.28 -18.08
CA PRO A 605 35.27 21.51 -17.19
C PRO A 605 34.12 22.34 -16.59
N LEU A 606 33.04 21.67 -16.22
CA LEU A 606 31.87 22.32 -15.62
C LEU A 606 32.02 22.43 -14.10
N CYS A 607 31.53 23.54 -13.52
CA CYS A 607 31.20 23.63 -12.10
C CYS A 607 29.67 23.66 -11.96
N MET A 608 29.09 22.74 -11.21
CA MET A 608 27.63 22.58 -11.11
C MET A 608 27.14 22.61 -9.67
N ASN A 609 26.00 23.26 -9.42
CA ASN A 609 25.33 23.27 -8.12
C ASN A 609 23.86 22.91 -8.30
N MET A 610 23.43 21.80 -7.70
CA MET A 610 22.04 21.34 -7.70
C MET A 610 21.48 21.41 -6.29
N THR A 611 20.43 22.20 -6.08
CA THR A 611 19.69 22.25 -4.82
C THR A 611 18.33 21.59 -4.97
N VAL A 612 18.03 20.67 -4.06
CA VAL A 612 16.80 19.87 -4.04
C VAL A 612 16.08 20.08 -2.71
N ASN A 613 14.97 20.79 -2.75
CA ASN A 613 14.05 20.95 -1.63
C ASN A 613 13.05 19.79 -1.61
N ALA A 614 13.48 18.64 -1.12
CA ALA A 614 12.80 17.37 -1.30
C ALA A 614 11.52 17.21 -0.46
N GLY A 615 11.33 18.08 0.55
CA GLY A 615 10.21 18.09 1.49
C GLY A 615 10.25 16.92 2.50
N ILE A 616 9.56 17.07 3.63
CA ILE A 616 9.56 16.05 4.70
C ILE A 616 8.71 14.85 4.29
N ILE A 617 9.25 13.64 4.51
CA ILE A 617 8.51 12.37 4.49
C ILE A 617 8.53 11.81 5.93
N PRO A 618 7.37 11.37 6.46
CA PRO A 618 7.29 10.77 7.80
C PRO A 618 8.32 9.65 8.01
N GLN A 619 8.82 9.51 9.23
CA GLN A 619 9.90 8.56 9.57
C GLN A 619 9.50 7.10 9.35
N ASP A 620 8.23 6.79 9.56
CA ASP A 620 7.59 5.48 9.41
C ASP A 620 7.27 5.12 7.95
N HIS A 621 7.55 6.00 6.99
CA HIS A 621 7.31 5.70 5.59
C HIS A 621 8.36 4.72 5.04
N TRP A 622 7.92 3.69 4.29
CA TRP A 622 8.75 2.62 3.70
C TRP A 622 10.02 3.07 2.98
N ILE A 623 10.08 4.32 2.49
CA ILE A 623 11.26 4.85 1.79
C ILE A 623 12.49 4.95 2.70
N HIS A 624 12.27 5.10 4.00
CA HIS A 624 13.34 5.16 5.01
C HIS A 624 13.69 3.79 5.58
N ASP A 625 12.87 2.77 5.30
CA ASP A 625 13.19 1.39 5.62
C ASP A 625 14.43 0.96 4.80
N PRO A 626 15.53 0.54 5.44
CA PRO A 626 16.75 0.13 4.74
C PRO A 626 16.53 -1.03 3.76
N GLU A 627 15.63 -1.96 4.07
CA GLU A 627 15.39 -3.18 3.30
C GLU A 627 14.35 -3.00 2.19
N VAL A 628 13.45 -2.02 2.33
CA VAL A 628 12.40 -1.75 1.32
C VAL A 628 12.74 -0.55 0.43
N GLY A 629 13.19 0.55 1.04
CA GLY A 629 13.37 1.84 0.38
C GLY A 629 14.81 2.33 0.27
N GLY A 630 15.69 1.90 1.19
CA GLY A 630 17.12 2.23 1.34
C GLY A 630 17.46 3.71 1.33
N GLY A 631 16.49 4.55 1.69
CA GLY A 631 16.67 5.97 1.86
C GLY A 631 16.56 6.79 0.57
N ARG A 632 16.44 8.10 0.76
CA ARG A 632 16.12 9.02 -0.33
C ARG A 632 17.29 9.36 -1.23
N ILE A 633 18.54 9.15 -0.80
CA ILE A 633 19.72 9.40 -1.64
C ILE A 633 19.84 8.33 -2.71
N VAL A 634 19.79 7.05 -2.31
CA VAL A 634 19.71 5.93 -3.25
C VAL A 634 18.45 6.05 -4.10
N GLY A 635 17.29 6.25 -3.48
CA GLY A 635 16.00 6.21 -4.15
C GLY A 635 15.57 7.44 -4.95
N GLU A 636 16.09 8.65 -4.71
CA GLU A 636 15.74 9.88 -5.44
C GLU A 636 16.96 10.73 -5.78
N GLY A 637 17.97 10.78 -4.90
CA GLY A 637 19.22 11.52 -5.09
C GLY A 637 19.97 11.13 -6.37
N CYS A 638 19.91 9.84 -6.74
CA CYS A 638 20.51 9.31 -7.97
C CYS A 638 20.06 10.03 -9.25
N HIS A 639 18.85 10.61 -9.31
CA HIS A 639 18.41 11.42 -10.45
C HIS A 639 19.31 12.63 -10.71
N PHE A 640 19.85 13.22 -9.64
CA PHE A 640 20.61 14.47 -9.73
C PHE A 640 22.08 14.20 -10.04
N ILE A 641 22.60 13.09 -9.51
CA ILE A 641 23.90 12.53 -9.91
C ILE A 641 23.86 12.21 -11.41
N ASP A 642 22.82 11.48 -11.85
CA ASP A 642 22.59 11.17 -13.26
C ASP A 642 22.52 12.42 -14.15
N LEU A 643 21.76 13.43 -13.72
CA LEU A 643 21.63 14.67 -14.48
C LEU A 643 23.00 15.34 -14.69
N MET A 644 23.86 15.35 -13.68
CA MET A 644 25.22 15.90 -13.80
C MET A 644 26.09 15.07 -14.74
N VAL A 645 26.08 13.73 -14.62
CA VAL A 645 26.75 12.81 -15.57
C VAL A 645 26.28 13.08 -17.01
N SER A 646 24.98 13.33 -17.19
CA SER A 646 24.39 13.62 -18.49
C SER A 646 24.88 14.96 -19.08
N LEU A 647 25.04 15.99 -18.25
CA LEU A 647 25.48 17.33 -18.67
C LEU A 647 26.97 17.39 -18.95
N THR A 648 27.79 16.74 -18.14
CA THR A 648 29.23 16.62 -18.38
C THR A 648 29.51 15.69 -19.55
N GLY A 649 28.73 14.63 -19.70
CA GLY A 649 29.08 13.51 -20.59
C GLY A 649 30.25 12.69 -20.04
N SER A 650 30.51 12.77 -18.73
CA SER A 650 31.67 12.17 -18.06
C SER A 650 31.24 11.42 -16.79
N MET A 651 32.01 10.40 -16.42
CA MET A 651 31.74 9.54 -15.25
C MET A 651 32.17 10.22 -13.96
N VAL A 652 31.46 9.92 -12.86
CA VAL A 652 31.90 10.26 -11.51
C VAL A 652 33.08 9.37 -11.13
N GLN A 653 34.15 9.97 -10.58
CA GLN A 653 35.35 9.27 -10.09
C GLN A 653 35.55 9.40 -8.59
N SER A 654 34.98 10.43 -7.95
CA SER A 654 35.07 10.61 -6.51
C SER A 654 33.80 11.21 -5.94
N VAL A 655 33.45 10.79 -4.73
CA VAL A 655 32.28 11.25 -3.98
C VAL A 655 32.70 11.61 -2.56
N SER A 656 32.39 12.83 -2.14
CA SER A 656 32.54 13.29 -0.76
C SER A 656 31.21 13.86 -0.29
N ALA A 657 30.66 13.36 0.82
CA ALA A 657 29.34 13.76 1.29
C ALA A 657 29.32 14.07 2.78
N CYS A 658 28.41 14.96 3.18
CA CYS A 658 28.10 15.24 4.57
C CYS A 658 26.59 15.29 4.76
N MET A 659 26.10 14.75 5.89
CA MET A 659 24.69 14.81 6.26
C MET A 659 24.48 15.69 7.49
N ALA A 660 23.25 16.21 7.65
CA ALA A 660 22.87 17.01 8.81
C ALA A 660 23.21 16.31 10.14
N GLY A 661 23.50 17.10 11.18
CA GLY A 661 23.85 16.64 12.51
C GLY A 661 22.75 15.87 13.24
N ASP A 662 22.98 15.58 14.52
CA ASP A 662 21.99 14.92 15.37
C ASP A 662 20.80 15.84 15.70
N GLY A 663 19.70 15.26 16.21
CA GLY A 663 18.49 16.00 16.61
C GLY A 663 17.33 15.96 15.61
N PHE A 664 17.47 15.23 14.50
CA PHE A 664 16.39 14.98 13.54
C PHE A 664 15.97 13.50 13.55
N ALA A 665 14.67 13.24 13.42
CA ALA A 665 14.13 11.88 13.29
C ALA A 665 14.69 11.11 12.09
N VAL A 666 14.88 11.82 10.97
CA VAL A 666 15.58 11.32 9.78
C VAL A 666 16.63 12.35 9.41
N ARG A 667 17.89 11.95 9.29
CA ARG A 667 19.01 12.84 8.90
C ARG A 667 19.60 12.51 7.52
N THR A 668 19.42 11.29 7.06
CA THR A 668 20.01 10.74 5.82
C THR A 668 19.46 11.39 4.55
N ASP A 669 18.35 12.12 4.64
CA ASP A 669 17.73 12.88 3.54
C ASP A 669 18.01 14.40 3.61
N LYS A 670 19.07 14.78 4.33
CA LYS A 670 19.58 16.15 4.47
C LYS A 670 21.08 16.12 4.26
N MET A 671 21.49 16.04 3.00
CA MET A 671 22.86 15.71 2.60
C MET A 671 23.38 16.65 1.52
N SER A 672 24.63 17.07 1.65
CA SER A 672 25.39 17.71 0.58
C SER A 672 26.40 16.69 0.04
N ILE A 673 26.38 16.48 -1.27
CA ILE A 673 27.19 15.48 -1.97
C ILE A 673 28.04 16.22 -3.01
N VAL A 674 29.35 16.13 -2.89
CA VAL A 674 30.34 16.68 -3.82
C VAL A 674 30.84 15.54 -4.71
N LEU A 675 30.82 15.76 -6.02
CA LEU A 675 31.16 14.82 -7.07
C LEU A 675 32.34 15.36 -7.88
N GLY A 676 33.39 14.56 -8.03
CA GLY A 676 34.46 14.79 -9.01
C GLY A 676 34.27 13.92 -10.24
N PHE A 677 34.39 14.51 -11.43
CA PHE A 677 34.18 13.82 -12.71
C PHE A 677 35.50 13.59 -13.45
N ALA A 678 35.53 12.57 -14.33
CA ALA A 678 36.72 12.19 -15.08
C ALA A 678 37.23 13.27 -16.06
N ASP A 679 36.37 14.20 -16.50
CA ASP A 679 36.75 15.33 -17.35
C ASP A 679 37.28 16.54 -16.55
N GLY A 680 37.43 16.39 -15.23
CA GLY A 680 37.81 17.45 -14.30
C GLY A 680 36.65 18.32 -13.83
N SER A 681 35.41 18.05 -14.26
CA SER A 681 34.25 18.78 -13.78
C SER A 681 34.01 18.50 -12.30
N VAL A 682 33.35 19.43 -11.62
CA VAL A 682 32.91 19.28 -10.23
C VAL A 682 31.44 19.60 -10.10
N GLY A 683 30.73 18.83 -9.27
CA GLY A 683 29.30 19.02 -9.05
C GLY A 683 28.92 18.85 -7.60
N THR A 684 27.99 19.67 -7.11
CA THR A 684 27.44 19.53 -5.77
C THR A 684 25.93 19.29 -5.82
N VAL A 685 25.45 18.20 -5.23
CA VAL A 685 24.03 17.93 -4.98
C VAL A 685 23.72 18.21 -3.52
N ASN A 686 22.97 19.27 -3.28
CA ASN A 686 22.41 19.64 -1.99
C ASN A 686 20.98 19.10 -1.88
N TYR A 687 20.82 17.95 -1.24
CA TYR A 687 19.54 17.27 -1.05
C TYR A 687 18.98 17.54 0.35
N PHE A 688 17.95 18.39 0.45
CA PHE A 688 17.41 18.86 1.72
C PHE A 688 15.92 18.59 1.86
N ALA A 689 15.55 17.69 2.76
CA ALA A 689 14.16 17.37 3.08
C ALA A 689 13.49 18.32 4.09
N ASN A 690 14.23 19.25 4.72
CA ASN A 690 13.73 20.15 5.76
C ASN A 690 13.28 21.54 5.25
N GLY A 691 13.25 21.78 3.94
CA GLY A 691 12.80 23.06 3.39
C GLY A 691 11.27 23.20 3.32
N SER A 692 10.80 24.45 3.30
CA SER A 692 9.38 24.76 3.11
C SER A 692 8.93 24.39 1.69
N LYS A 693 7.73 23.83 1.54
CA LYS A 693 7.15 23.53 0.21
C LYS A 693 6.92 24.78 -0.63
N SER A 694 6.88 25.98 -0.03
CA SER A 694 6.77 27.24 -0.77
C SER A 694 8.02 27.57 -1.60
N TYR A 695 9.16 26.94 -1.31
CA TYR A 695 10.38 27.06 -2.09
C TYR A 695 10.40 26.05 -3.25
N PRO A 696 10.86 26.41 -4.46
CA PRO A 696 10.90 25.51 -5.61
C PRO A 696 11.67 24.21 -5.31
N LYS A 697 11.19 23.07 -5.86
CA LYS A 697 11.75 21.76 -5.53
C LYS A 697 13.19 21.57 -6.06
N GLU A 698 13.47 21.96 -7.29
CA GLU A 698 14.72 21.60 -7.99
C GLU A 698 15.36 22.85 -8.62
N MET A 699 16.61 23.16 -8.28
CA MET A 699 17.35 24.32 -8.80
C MET A 699 18.73 23.87 -9.25
N LEU A 700 19.11 24.14 -10.50
CA LEU A 700 20.41 23.79 -11.06
C LEU A 700 21.13 25.04 -11.54
N GLU A 701 22.41 25.16 -11.22
CA GLU A 701 23.33 26.17 -11.74
C GLU A 701 24.52 25.46 -12.40
N VAL A 702 24.93 25.94 -13.58
CA VAL A 702 26.06 25.40 -14.34
C VAL A 702 26.94 26.56 -14.79
N PHE A 703 28.22 26.51 -14.44
CA PHE A 703 29.23 27.51 -14.76
C PHE A 703 30.23 26.93 -15.75
N SER A 704 30.55 27.69 -16.81
CA SER A 704 31.49 27.29 -17.88
C SER A 704 31.99 28.52 -18.63
N GLU A 705 33.31 28.74 -18.72
CA GLU A 705 33.94 29.74 -19.61
C GLU A 705 33.34 31.16 -19.50
N GLY A 706 33.19 31.67 -18.28
CA GLY A 706 32.59 33.00 -18.01
C GLY A 706 31.08 33.08 -18.24
N ARG A 707 30.40 31.95 -18.46
CA ARG A 707 28.96 31.85 -18.70
C ARG A 707 28.29 31.06 -17.58
N VAL A 708 27.03 31.38 -17.32
CA VAL A 708 26.22 30.70 -16.29
C VAL A 708 24.84 30.34 -16.84
N LEU A 709 24.41 29.11 -16.62
CA LEU A 709 23.05 28.66 -16.85
C LEU A 709 22.38 28.36 -15.51
N ARG A 710 21.14 28.80 -15.34
CA ARG A 710 20.33 28.51 -14.15
C ARG A 710 18.98 27.93 -14.54
N MET A 711 18.69 26.70 -14.12
CA MET A 711 17.38 26.09 -14.28
C MET A 711 16.59 26.16 -12.98
N GLU A 712 15.36 26.64 -13.08
CA GLU A 712 14.41 26.74 -11.99
C GLU A 712 13.27 25.75 -12.20
N ASN A 713 13.31 24.67 -11.42
CA ASN A 713 12.29 23.64 -11.26
C ASN A 713 11.72 23.08 -12.57
N PHE A 714 12.56 22.92 -13.60
CA PHE A 714 12.16 22.48 -14.94
C PHE A 714 11.00 23.30 -15.54
N ARG A 715 10.96 24.61 -15.23
CA ARG A 715 9.99 25.58 -15.76
C ARG A 715 10.68 26.74 -16.49
N ILE A 716 11.83 27.17 -16.00
CA ILE A 716 12.59 28.30 -16.55
C ILE A 716 14.06 27.91 -16.61
N THR A 717 14.73 28.21 -17.72
CA THR A 717 16.19 28.21 -17.83
C THR A 717 16.63 29.63 -18.17
N LEU A 718 17.58 30.18 -17.41
CA LEU A 718 18.17 31.50 -17.61
C LEU A 718 19.62 31.33 -18.04
N GLY A 719 20.10 32.23 -18.90
CA GLY A 719 21.49 32.28 -19.35
C GLY A 719 22.11 33.64 -19.11
N TYR A 720 23.34 33.62 -18.61
CA TYR A 720 24.18 34.79 -18.34
C TYR A 720 25.51 34.62 -19.10
N GLY A 721 25.95 35.65 -19.81
CA GLY A 721 27.15 35.59 -20.64
C GLY A 721 26.96 34.91 -22.01
N PHE A 722 25.75 34.47 -22.38
CA PHE A 722 25.47 33.89 -23.70
C PHE A 722 25.01 34.95 -24.71
N LYS A 723 25.65 34.98 -25.89
CA LYS A 723 25.18 35.80 -27.01
C LYS A 723 23.91 35.17 -27.61
N GLY A 724 22.82 35.92 -27.69
CA GLY A 724 21.57 35.47 -28.31
C GLY A 724 20.70 34.54 -27.45
N PHE A 725 21.10 34.21 -26.22
CA PHE A 725 20.28 33.44 -25.28
C PHE A 725 20.20 34.13 -23.92
N LYS A 726 18.98 34.35 -23.42
CA LYS A 726 18.72 34.92 -22.09
C LYS A 726 17.80 34.06 -21.24
N ARG A 727 16.75 33.50 -21.85
CA ARG A 727 15.69 32.78 -21.14
C ARG A 727 15.00 31.77 -22.05
N PHE A 728 14.68 30.61 -21.49
CA PHE A 728 13.77 29.62 -22.03
C PHE A 728 12.72 29.27 -20.97
N ARG A 729 11.44 29.19 -21.34
CA ARG A 729 10.33 28.92 -20.40
C ARG A 729 9.32 27.98 -21.02
N THR A 730 8.88 27.01 -20.24
CA THR A 730 7.76 26.12 -20.57
C THR A 730 6.48 26.59 -19.88
N LEU A 731 5.32 26.22 -20.43
CA LEU A 731 4.00 26.60 -19.87
C LEU A 731 3.74 25.95 -18.50
N ARG A 732 4.19 24.70 -18.34
CA ARG A 732 4.08 23.90 -17.13
C ARG A 732 5.44 23.27 -16.84
N GLN A 733 5.62 22.77 -15.62
CA GLN A 733 6.80 21.98 -15.30
C GLN A 733 6.91 20.77 -16.23
N ASP A 734 8.06 20.60 -16.87
CA ASP A 734 8.33 19.45 -17.72
C ASP A 734 9.67 18.81 -17.35
N LYS A 735 9.60 17.73 -16.56
CA LYS A 735 10.78 16.98 -16.14
C LYS A 735 11.24 15.94 -17.15
N GLY A 736 10.61 15.81 -18.32
CA GLY A 736 11.05 14.89 -19.37
C GLY A 736 10.42 13.49 -19.38
N HIS A 737 9.49 13.13 -18.49
CA HIS A 737 8.92 11.76 -18.45
C HIS A 737 8.28 11.32 -19.79
N ASN A 738 7.54 12.21 -20.46
CA ASN A 738 6.94 11.86 -21.76
C ASN A 738 8.02 11.63 -22.83
N ALA A 739 9.06 12.46 -22.83
CA ALA A 739 10.13 12.38 -23.81
C ALA A 739 11.04 11.16 -23.57
N GLU A 740 11.30 10.82 -22.32
CA GLU A 740 12.02 9.60 -21.94
C GLU A 740 11.31 8.34 -22.43
N VAL A 741 10.02 8.19 -22.09
CA VAL A 741 9.23 7.03 -22.50
C VAL A 741 9.15 6.93 -24.01
N ALA A 742 8.91 8.05 -24.71
CA ALA A 742 8.86 8.06 -26.17
C ALA A 742 10.21 7.65 -26.79
N ALA A 743 11.32 8.21 -26.30
CA ALA A 743 12.65 7.88 -26.78
C ALA A 743 12.98 6.39 -26.56
N PHE A 744 12.61 5.83 -25.41
CA PHE A 744 12.86 4.42 -25.10
C PHE A 744 12.08 3.49 -26.03
N VAL A 745 10.78 3.76 -26.24
CA VAL A 745 9.95 2.99 -27.17
C VAL A 745 10.48 3.10 -28.60
N GLU A 746 10.84 4.30 -29.04
CA GLU A 746 11.43 4.52 -30.36
C GLU A 746 12.75 3.76 -30.51
N ARG A 747 13.60 3.76 -29.48
CA ARG A 747 14.87 3.02 -29.48
C ARG A 747 14.64 1.52 -29.65
N ILE A 748 13.67 0.94 -28.95
CA ILE A 748 13.33 -0.48 -29.11
C ILE A 748 12.82 -0.75 -30.53
N ALA A 749 11.94 0.10 -31.05
CA ALA A 749 11.35 -0.07 -32.37
C ALA A 749 12.33 0.09 -33.54
N ALA A 750 13.36 0.93 -33.35
CA ALA A 750 14.38 1.22 -34.35
C ALA A 750 15.67 0.39 -34.20
N GLY A 751 15.93 -0.14 -33.00
CA GLY A 751 17.22 -0.72 -32.63
C GLY A 751 18.32 0.32 -32.44
N GLY A 752 19.56 -0.15 -32.26
CA GLY A 752 20.77 0.67 -32.09
C GLY A 752 21.35 0.62 -30.69
N GLU A 753 22.13 1.64 -30.32
CA GLU A 753 22.77 1.72 -29.00
C GLU A 753 21.80 2.15 -27.91
N ALA A 754 22.08 1.74 -26.66
CA ALA A 754 21.30 2.16 -25.51
C ALA A 754 21.29 3.69 -25.35
N LEU A 755 20.13 4.26 -24.98
CA LEU A 755 20.00 5.71 -24.76
C LEU A 755 20.86 6.21 -23.60
N ILE A 756 21.10 5.33 -22.62
CA ILE A 756 22.06 5.53 -21.54
C ILE A 756 22.95 4.28 -21.55
N PRO A 757 24.27 4.42 -21.77
CA PRO A 757 25.19 3.28 -21.69
C PRO A 757 25.14 2.63 -20.31
N PHE A 758 25.28 1.30 -20.26
CA PHE A 758 25.19 0.56 -19.00
C PHE A 758 26.25 1.01 -17.99
N GLU A 759 27.44 1.35 -18.48
CA GLU A 759 28.54 1.86 -17.66
C GLU A 759 28.15 3.17 -16.95
N GLN A 760 27.29 4.00 -17.55
CA GLN A 760 26.76 5.19 -16.88
C GLN A 760 25.74 4.82 -15.81
N LEU A 761 24.88 3.83 -16.07
CA LEU A 761 23.91 3.35 -15.08
C LEU A 761 24.62 2.75 -13.85
N GLU A 762 25.64 1.93 -14.08
CA GLU A 762 26.51 1.37 -13.05
C GLU A 762 27.21 2.49 -12.26
N ASN A 763 27.85 3.43 -12.95
CA ASN A 763 28.57 4.53 -12.31
C ASN A 763 27.67 5.42 -11.45
N VAL A 764 26.48 5.79 -11.94
CA VAL A 764 25.51 6.60 -11.17
C VAL A 764 25.01 5.82 -9.95
N THR A 765 24.77 4.52 -10.09
CA THR A 765 24.30 3.68 -8.98
C THR A 765 25.37 3.57 -7.90
N ARG A 766 26.61 3.25 -8.27
CA ARG A 766 27.78 3.22 -7.36
C ARG A 766 28.01 4.58 -6.70
N ALA A 767 27.89 5.69 -7.44
CA ALA A 767 28.00 7.03 -6.89
C ALA A 767 26.90 7.34 -5.84
N GLY A 768 25.69 6.82 -6.03
CA GLY A 768 24.61 6.91 -5.05
C GLY A 768 24.93 6.16 -3.76
N PHE A 769 25.48 4.95 -3.84
CA PHE A 769 25.95 4.19 -2.68
C PHE A 769 27.12 4.88 -1.97
N ALA A 770 28.11 5.31 -2.75
CA ALA A 770 29.28 6.04 -2.25
C ALA A 770 28.91 7.35 -1.55
N ALA A 771 27.84 8.04 -1.95
CA ALA A 771 27.37 9.22 -1.23
C ALA A 771 26.86 8.89 0.17
N VAL A 772 26.14 7.77 0.33
CA VAL A 772 25.65 7.31 1.63
C VAL A 772 26.81 6.84 2.50
N GLU A 773 27.73 6.06 1.95
CA GLU A 773 28.95 5.59 2.62
C GLU A 773 29.83 6.76 3.06
N SER A 774 30.15 7.68 2.15
CA SER A 774 30.97 8.86 2.41
C SER A 774 30.41 9.72 3.54
N ALA A 775 29.10 9.96 3.55
CA ALA A 775 28.47 10.75 4.61
C ALA A 775 28.48 10.06 5.97
N ARG A 776 28.45 8.72 5.99
CA ARG A 776 28.52 7.91 7.20
C ARG A 776 29.93 7.85 7.76
N GLU A 777 30.91 7.51 6.92
CA GLU A 777 32.31 7.29 7.29
C GLU A 777 33.12 8.60 7.33
N ARG A 778 32.57 9.71 6.83
CA ARG A 778 33.17 11.04 6.78
C ARG A 778 34.49 11.07 5.99
N GLN A 779 34.53 10.33 4.89
CA GLN A 779 35.69 10.20 4.00
C GLN A 779 35.26 10.28 2.54
N THR A 780 36.17 10.68 1.66
CA THR A 780 35.94 10.64 0.21
C THR A 780 36.07 9.21 -0.30
N VAL A 781 35.10 8.76 -1.10
CA VAL A 781 35.09 7.46 -1.78
C VAL A 781 35.51 7.65 -3.23
N ILE A 782 36.39 6.78 -3.74
CA ILE A 782 36.86 6.75 -5.13
C ILE A 782 36.13 5.62 -5.87
N LEU A 783 35.64 5.88 -7.08
CA LEU A 783 34.84 4.94 -7.88
C LEU A 783 35.64 4.23 -8.97
#